data_AF-A0A2E5XFR9-F1
#
_entry.id   AF-A0A2E5XFR9-F1
#
_cell.length_a   1.000
_cell.length_b   1.000
_cell.length_c   1.000
_cell.angle_alpha   90.00
_cell.angle_beta   90.00
_cell.angle_gamma   90.00
#
_symmetry.space_group_name_H-M   'P 1'
#
loop_
_entity.id
_entity.type
_entity.pdbx_description
1 polymer ?
#
loop_
_entity_poly.entity_id
_entity_poly.type
_entity_poly.pdbx_seq_one_letter_code
_entity_poly.pdbx_strand_id
1 'polypeptide(L)'
;MGAPPFPMNRLVLLLTCLVLPTVDVEAEGGRKANPRPLFESPVLRSGDLQRLHPVEVDLTGPELHLVVSSEGNRSHDWASWIEPEIVMRDGSILDLTTLSWLSAASGSGQVNRGKNYRGGPLLVGGKEFSRGLGTHADSLVSFEIPAEAARFRAKVALDDGGAIRGDELTPASVRFLVFDQQPAGFTPAGPRFNPDSTHPQLVSPEHITIPDDLELTVWATSPMLLNPTNMDTDAAGRIWVAEGVNYRKHRNRRPEGDRIVVLEDKDGDGKADSSHVFVQDPELVAPLGVSVFDNRVVVAQPPHLIVYTDVDRNLVFDPAVDQRKNLLTGFNGKNHDHSLHAVVSGPDGKWYFNHGNCGARFKDRGGIEFLIGGPYQGGEGELSVDPRKVAGTPSGDGHVWVGGFAAKMNPDGSRVKIIGHGFRNSYEHTVTSFGDVFQNDNDDPPACRTTWLMEGGFLGFFSPDGKRSWRADRRPGQNVPEAQWRQWDPGTLPPGDVYGGGSPTGICFYENGALPSRYAGLLASCDAGRREVLGYYPVPEGSSFKLARFEFIKSASDYLFRPSDIMVGADGALYLSDWFDPGVGGHNTLDGSCSGTIYRLAPRGFRPRIPEAAPDSIEGAIALLCSPAQNVRHLGFKALEAAGEKALPAVRELLGHYNGYVQARAVWLLPLLGPEGLRITRALLDSPDAQTRLLAFRSLRNAGEDPLKLAGKFYASEPDPAVRREVALSLRDAPVQRKAIYLGYLLQRCRADDRTYLEACGLGAEGAEEIIWGNVRNSARIVNALEWPDAFARITWRLHPSAATGALVERALSETLSPEARLLAVETLAFTDDPRAATGLVKVAKKKGLVGAEAARWLVHLANTRWRDFDVFSLLKEKQLYDRENQAISEAIVPPPPEESSLPDLKEIMALEGDPVKGMTAAGRCVMCHRIEDQGVDYGPSLRNWVKNQGEERFLRAIVDPSDEIAHGYSGSVVRLRQGGEIHGLVLSTSDPVIIQSQGGTVQMVPAPKVREVEPLGRSLMLSADQLGLGAQDLADLLAYMKTLP
;
A
#
# COMPACT_ATOMS: atom_id res chain seq x y z
N MET A 1 -25.56 3.66 -36.97
CA MET A 1 -26.51 2.87 -36.16
C MET A 1 -26.27 3.26 -34.72
N GLY A 2 -27.27 3.92 -34.11
CA GLY A 2 -27.12 4.68 -32.87
C GLY A 2 -27.16 3.80 -31.63
N ALA A 3 -26.24 4.06 -30.71
CA ALA A 3 -26.33 3.68 -29.31
C ALA A 3 -26.60 4.96 -28.48
N PRO A 4 -27.49 4.94 -27.48
CA PRO A 4 -27.97 6.16 -26.83
C PRO A 4 -27.02 6.66 -25.73
N PRO A 5 -27.04 7.98 -25.44
CA PRO A 5 -26.27 8.61 -24.38
C PRO A 5 -26.93 8.44 -22.99
N PHE A 6 -26.11 8.19 -21.97
CA PHE A 6 -26.49 8.23 -20.55
C PHE A 6 -26.68 9.68 -20.08
N PRO A 7 -27.81 10.06 -19.45
CA PRO A 7 -27.91 11.32 -18.71
C PRO A 7 -27.76 11.09 -17.20
N MET A 8 -26.74 11.72 -16.61
CA MET A 8 -26.63 11.97 -15.18
C MET A 8 -27.53 13.14 -14.79
N ASN A 9 -28.47 12.94 -13.86
CA ASN A 9 -29.13 14.00 -13.12
C ASN A 9 -29.57 13.48 -11.75
N ARG A 10 -29.02 14.02 -10.65
CA ARG A 10 -29.57 13.87 -9.30
C ARG A 10 -29.29 15.12 -8.47
N LEU A 11 -30.35 15.87 -8.15
CA LEU A 11 -30.62 16.36 -6.79
C LEU A 11 -32.09 16.80 -6.61
N VAL A 12 -32.63 16.47 -5.41
CA VAL A 12 -33.78 17.02 -4.65
C VAL A 12 -35.08 16.16 -4.53
N LEU A 13 -35.45 15.96 -3.25
CA LEU A 13 -36.54 15.23 -2.56
C LEU A 13 -37.98 15.43 -3.07
N LEU A 14 -38.86 14.40 -2.98
CA LEU A 14 -39.86 14.13 -1.90
C LEU A 14 -40.90 13.05 -2.30
N LEU A 15 -41.46 12.37 -1.28
CA LEU A 15 -42.46 11.27 -1.30
C LEU A 15 -43.69 11.48 -2.21
N THR A 16 -44.14 10.44 -2.92
CA THR A 16 -45.42 9.69 -2.68
C THR A 16 -45.69 8.57 -3.71
N CYS A 17 -46.33 7.52 -3.20
CA CYS A 17 -46.85 6.27 -3.78
C CYS A 17 -47.12 6.17 -5.30
N LEU A 18 -46.71 5.04 -5.90
CA LEU A 18 -47.52 4.24 -6.83
C LEU A 18 -47.01 2.79 -6.89
N VAL A 19 -47.95 1.87 -6.68
CA VAL A 19 -47.87 0.41 -6.69
C VAL A 19 -47.75 -0.12 -8.13
N LEU A 20 -47.08 -1.27 -8.30
CA LEU A 20 -47.21 -2.36 -9.32
C LEU A 20 -45.83 -2.80 -9.86
N PRO A 21 -45.65 -4.06 -10.32
CA PRO A 21 -45.85 -5.34 -9.66
C PRO A 21 -44.51 -6.06 -9.41
N THR A 22 -44.48 -6.97 -8.44
CA THR A 22 -43.34 -7.84 -8.13
C THR A 22 -43.02 -8.77 -9.30
N VAL A 23 -41.80 -8.68 -9.82
CA VAL A 23 -41.19 -9.73 -10.64
C VAL A 23 -40.19 -10.42 -9.73
N ASP A 24 -40.51 -11.66 -9.34
CA ASP A 24 -39.66 -12.51 -8.51
C ASP A 24 -38.34 -12.78 -9.25
N VAL A 25 -37.28 -12.16 -8.75
CA VAL A 25 -35.91 -12.63 -8.98
C VAL A 25 -35.55 -13.41 -7.74
N GLU A 26 -35.65 -14.74 -7.83
CA GLU A 26 -35.17 -15.65 -6.81
C GLU A 26 -33.69 -15.35 -6.53
N ALA A 27 -33.44 -14.84 -5.33
CA ALA A 27 -32.11 -14.76 -4.76
C ALA A 27 -31.63 -16.20 -4.50
N GLU A 28 -30.70 -16.71 -5.30
CA GLU A 28 -29.86 -17.85 -4.92
C GLU A 28 -28.82 -17.39 -3.88
N GLY A 29 -29.32 -17.00 -2.72
CA GLY A 29 -28.59 -16.85 -1.47
C GLY A 29 -28.97 -17.98 -0.53
N GLY A 30 -28.93 -19.23 -1.02
CA GLY A 30 -29.11 -20.38 -0.16
C GLY A 30 -27.93 -20.48 0.80
N ARG A 31 -28.14 -20.14 2.08
CA ARG A 31 -27.32 -20.69 3.16
C ARG A 31 -27.31 -22.20 2.94
N LYS A 32 -26.19 -22.78 2.49
CA LYS A 32 -26.04 -24.24 2.44
C LYS A 32 -26.40 -24.76 3.82
N ALA A 33 -27.45 -25.56 3.91
CA ALA A 33 -27.81 -26.22 5.16
C ALA A 33 -26.58 -27.01 5.64
N ASN A 34 -26.24 -26.89 6.94
CA ASN A 34 -25.13 -27.64 7.52
C ASN A 34 -25.33 -29.14 7.22
N PRO A 35 -24.34 -29.87 6.67
CA PRO A 35 -24.50 -31.29 6.39
C PRO A 35 -24.95 -32.04 7.65
N ARG A 36 -25.86 -33.01 7.49
CA ARG A 36 -26.26 -33.88 8.60
C ARG A 36 -25.12 -34.86 8.88
N PRO A 37 -24.84 -35.19 10.14
CA PRO A 37 -23.84 -36.19 10.46
C PRO A 37 -24.27 -37.57 9.92
N LEU A 38 -23.30 -38.31 9.38
CA LEU A 38 -23.44 -39.74 9.05
C LEU A 38 -23.63 -40.58 10.32
N PHE A 39 -23.06 -40.13 11.44
CA PHE A 39 -23.23 -40.75 12.73
C PHE A 39 -23.20 -39.72 13.85
N GLU A 40 -24.03 -39.97 14.86
CA GLU A 40 -24.10 -39.21 16.10
C GLU A 40 -24.14 -40.17 17.28
N SER A 41 -23.16 -40.05 18.19
CA SER A 41 -23.15 -40.84 19.43
C SER A 41 -24.23 -40.35 20.41
N PRO A 42 -24.63 -41.17 21.41
CA PRO A 42 -25.21 -40.60 22.62
C PRO A 42 -24.24 -39.60 23.26
N VAL A 43 -24.74 -38.76 24.18
CA VAL A 43 -23.87 -37.94 25.01
C VAL A 43 -23.14 -38.85 26.00
N LEU A 44 -21.82 -38.94 25.88
CA LEU A 44 -20.97 -39.70 26.77
C LEU A 44 -20.63 -38.85 28.00
N ARG A 45 -20.82 -39.43 29.19
CA ARG A 45 -20.53 -38.81 30.49
C ARG A 45 -19.57 -39.67 31.28
N SER A 46 -18.79 -39.06 32.18
CA SER A 46 -17.78 -39.77 32.98
C SER A 46 -18.32 -41.00 33.74
N GLY A 47 -19.59 -40.96 34.16
CA GLY A 47 -20.25 -42.02 34.92
C GLY A 47 -20.91 -43.13 34.10
N ASP A 48 -20.77 -43.13 32.78
CA ASP A 48 -21.39 -44.16 31.94
C ASP A 48 -20.70 -45.52 32.16
N LEU A 49 -21.53 -46.56 32.39
CA LEU A 49 -21.05 -47.95 32.56
C LEU A 49 -20.39 -48.49 31.29
N GLN A 50 -20.89 -48.07 30.13
CA GLN A 50 -20.28 -48.37 28.84
C GLN A 50 -19.26 -47.29 28.51
N ARG A 51 -17.98 -47.66 28.48
CA ARG A 51 -16.89 -46.70 28.20
C ARG A 51 -16.49 -46.60 26.73
N LEU A 52 -16.78 -47.63 25.93
CA LEU A 52 -16.45 -47.69 24.51
C LEU A 52 -17.74 -47.84 23.70
N HIS A 53 -17.97 -46.87 22.79
CA HIS A 53 -19.12 -46.87 21.89
C HIS A 53 -18.66 -47.15 20.47
N PRO A 54 -19.18 -48.18 19.78
CA PRO A 54 -18.81 -48.46 18.41
C PRO A 54 -19.38 -47.40 17.45
N VAL A 55 -18.60 -47.07 16.43
CA VAL A 55 -18.98 -46.20 15.31
C VAL A 55 -18.76 -47.00 14.03
N GLU A 56 -19.77 -47.08 13.18
CA GLU A 56 -19.66 -47.66 11.83
C GLU A 56 -20.59 -46.89 10.88
N VAL A 57 -20.04 -46.33 9.81
CA VAL A 57 -20.78 -45.55 8.79
C VAL A 57 -20.33 -45.87 7.38
N ASP A 58 -21.25 -45.80 6.43
CA ASP A 58 -20.95 -45.83 5.00
C ASP A 58 -20.41 -44.45 4.54
N LEU A 59 -19.36 -44.47 3.72
CA LEU A 59 -18.70 -43.25 3.21
C LEU A 59 -19.16 -42.97 1.79
N THR A 60 -19.61 -41.74 1.51
CA THR A 60 -20.15 -41.37 0.19
C THR A 60 -19.33 -40.30 -0.54
N GLY A 61 -18.45 -39.59 0.18
CA GLY A 61 -17.57 -38.54 -0.35
C GLY A 61 -16.08 -38.89 -0.27
N PRO A 62 -15.20 -38.02 -0.83
CA PRO A 62 -13.75 -38.18 -0.78
C PRO A 62 -13.13 -37.72 0.55
N GLU A 63 -13.93 -37.25 1.51
CA GLU A 63 -13.47 -36.71 2.78
C GLU A 63 -14.19 -37.39 3.96
N LEU A 64 -13.50 -37.40 5.11
CA LEU A 64 -14.00 -37.89 6.39
C LEU A 64 -13.70 -36.85 7.47
N HIS A 65 -14.74 -36.39 8.17
CA HIS A 65 -14.62 -35.43 9.26
C HIS A 65 -15.07 -36.04 10.58
N LEU A 66 -14.16 -36.04 11.55
CA LEU A 66 -14.34 -36.54 12.90
C LEU A 66 -14.50 -35.37 13.86
N VAL A 67 -15.68 -35.22 14.46
CA VAL A 67 -16.01 -34.10 15.34
C VAL A 67 -16.31 -34.58 16.75
N VAL A 68 -15.85 -33.82 17.74
CA VAL A 68 -16.28 -33.97 19.13
C VAL A 68 -16.86 -32.65 19.61
N SER A 69 -18.14 -32.63 19.99
CA SER A 69 -18.79 -31.47 20.62
C SER A 69 -18.80 -31.59 22.14
N SER A 70 -18.65 -30.45 22.82
CA SER A 70 -18.88 -30.33 24.26
C SER A 70 -20.37 -30.21 24.52
N GLU A 71 -20.90 -31.08 25.34
CA GLU A 71 -22.32 -31.09 25.77
C GLU A 71 -22.47 -30.57 27.22
N GLY A 72 -21.38 -30.07 27.80
CA GLY A 72 -21.29 -29.55 29.16
C GLY A 72 -20.57 -28.21 29.24
N ASN A 73 -19.84 -27.98 30.33
CA ASN A 73 -19.13 -26.71 30.60
C ASN A 73 -17.72 -26.66 29.99
N ARG A 74 -17.39 -27.54 29.02
CA ARG A 74 -16.07 -27.68 28.41
C ARG A 74 -14.95 -28.13 29.37
N SER A 75 -15.30 -28.59 30.58
CA SER A 75 -14.32 -28.94 31.60
C SER A 75 -14.08 -30.45 31.62
N HIS A 76 -12.82 -30.84 31.45
CA HIS A 76 -12.36 -32.24 31.45
C HIS A 76 -12.87 -33.10 30.27
N ASP A 77 -13.27 -32.47 29.17
CA ASP A 77 -13.85 -33.12 27.99
C ASP A 77 -12.79 -33.75 27.08
N TRP A 78 -12.01 -34.67 27.65
CA TRP A 78 -10.96 -35.38 26.93
C TRP A 78 -11.60 -36.53 26.17
N ALA A 79 -11.44 -36.50 24.87
CA ALA A 79 -12.15 -37.39 23.96
C ALA A 79 -11.15 -38.22 23.16
N SER A 80 -11.55 -39.44 22.83
CA SER A 80 -10.69 -40.38 22.13
C SER A 80 -11.42 -41.13 21.02
N TRP A 81 -10.84 -41.10 19.83
CA TRP A 81 -11.15 -42.00 18.73
C TRP A 81 -10.22 -43.20 18.82
N ILE A 82 -10.75 -44.37 19.10
CA ILE A 82 -10.01 -45.60 19.35
C ILE A 82 -10.09 -46.52 18.14
N GLU A 83 -8.93 -46.99 17.68
CA GLU A 83 -8.81 -47.88 16.52
C GLU A 83 -9.60 -47.38 15.29
N PRO A 84 -9.46 -46.10 14.87
CA PRO A 84 -10.17 -45.59 13.71
C PRO A 84 -9.58 -46.20 12.43
N GLU A 85 -10.45 -46.81 11.63
CA GLU A 85 -10.09 -47.59 10.44
C GLU A 85 -11.06 -47.30 9.29
N ILE A 86 -10.54 -47.31 8.06
CA ILE A 86 -11.33 -47.26 6.83
C ILE A 86 -11.37 -48.68 6.23
N VAL A 87 -12.58 -49.17 5.97
CA VAL A 87 -12.81 -50.41 5.22
C VAL A 87 -12.99 -50.05 3.75
N MET A 88 -12.12 -50.58 2.91
CA MET A 88 -12.13 -50.38 1.47
C MET A 88 -13.18 -51.27 0.78
N ARG A 89 -13.58 -50.95 -0.45
CA ARG A 89 -14.57 -51.72 -1.24
C ARG A 89 -14.13 -53.16 -1.52
N ASP A 90 -12.82 -53.42 -1.56
CA ASP A 90 -12.27 -54.77 -1.71
C ASP A 90 -12.17 -55.55 -0.39
N GLY A 91 -12.57 -54.94 0.72
CA GLY A 91 -12.54 -55.52 2.07
C GLY A 91 -11.23 -55.33 2.83
N SER A 92 -10.21 -54.69 2.23
CA SER A 92 -8.97 -54.34 2.94
C SER A 92 -9.22 -53.23 3.98
N ILE A 93 -8.35 -53.16 5.00
CA ILE A 93 -8.47 -52.22 6.12
C ILE A 93 -7.27 -51.27 6.10
N LEU A 94 -7.57 -49.97 6.13
CA LEU A 94 -6.60 -48.89 6.24
C LEU A 94 -6.70 -48.26 7.64
N ASP A 95 -5.59 -48.23 8.36
CA ASP A 95 -5.50 -47.57 9.67
C ASP A 95 -5.51 -46.04 9.49
N LEU A 96 -6.57 -45.38 9.94
CA LEU A 96 -6.73 -43.93 9.77
C LEU A 96 -5.62 -43.15 10.47
N THR A 97 -5.05 -43.70 11.55
CA THR A 97 -3.95 -43.05 12.29
C THR A 97 -2.63 -43.01 11.52
N THR A 98 -2.53 -43.70 10.39
CA THR A 98 -1.37 -43.66 9.49
C THR A 98 -1.51 -42.61 8.38
N LEU A 99 -2.72 -42.10 8.14
CA LEU A 99 -2.97 -41.05 7.13
C LEU A 99 -2.65 -39.66 7.66
N SER A 100 -2.16 -38.76 6.81
CA SER A 100 -2.13 -37.33 7.13
C SER A 100 -3.56 -36.77 7.15
N TRP A 101 -3.91 -35.99 8.16
CA TRP A 101 -5.17 -35.25 8.16
C TRP A 101 -5.04 -34.01 7.27
N LEU A 102 -6.13 -33.59 6.63
CA LEU A 102 -6.27 -32.31 5.93
C LEU A 102 -6.24 -31.14 6.92
N SER A 103 -6.89 -31.31 8.07
CA SER A 103 -6.88 -30.34 9.17
C SER A 103 -7.19 -31.03 10.49
N ALA A 104 -6.67 -30.47 11.58
CA ALA A 104 -6.97 -30.95 12.93
C ALA A 104 -7.03 -29.77 13.90
N ALA A 105 -8.15 -29.64 14.61
CA ALA A 105 -8.40 -28.62 15.61
C ALA A 105 -8.96 -29.25 16.88
N SER A 106 -8.60 -28.69 18.03
CA SER A 106 -9.06 -29.15 19.35
C SER A 106 -9.31 -27.92 20.24
N GLY A 107 -10.41 -27.92 20.99
CA GLY A 107 -10.82 -26.79 21.83
C GLY A 107 -9.81 -26.46 22.94
N SER A 108 -9.02 -27.46 23.32
CA SER A 108 -7.86 -27.34 24.20
C SER A 108 -6.76 -28.32 23.74
N GLY A 109 -5.50 -28.02 24.03
CA GLY A 109 -4.36 -28.86 23.62
C GLY A 109 -4.25 -29.05 22.10
N GLN A 110 -3.75 -30.21 21.68
CA GLN A 110 -3.61 -30.58 20.26
C GLN A 110 -4.17 -31.99 20.04
N VAL A 111 -4.49 -32.31 18.78
CA VAL A 111 -4.87 -33.67 18.37
C VAL A 111 -3.61 -34.53 18.30
N ASN A 112 -3.54 -35.60 19.09
CA ASN A 112 -2.37 -36.48 19.13
C ASN A 112 -2.70 -37.89 18.63
N ARG A 113 -1.73 -38.52 17.94
CA ARG A 113 -1.80 -39.93 17.53
C ARG A 113 -1.25 -40.83 18.63
N GLY A 114 -2.01 -41.87 18.99
CA GLY A 114 -1.63 -42.86 19.99
C GLY A 114 -1.44 -42.32 21.41
N LYS A 115 -1.86 -41.08 21.64
CA LYS A 115 -1.71 -40.33 22.89
C LYS A 115 -2.97 -39.51 23.14
N ASN A 116 -3.23 -39.18 24.40
CA ASN A 116 -4.31 -38.24 24.74
C ASN A 116 -3.99 -36.82 24.27
N TYR A 117 -4.93 -35.89 24.37
CA TYR A 117 -4.79 -34.51 23.85
C TYR A 117 -3.67 -33.66 24.50
N ARG A 118 -3.11 -34.10 25.63
CA ARG A 118 -1.94 -33.49 26.32
C ARG A 118 -0.62 -34.21 26.04
N GLY A 119 -0.62 -35.24 25.19
CA GLY A 119 0.57 -36.01 24.84
C GLY A 119 0.95 -37.12 25.84
N GLY A 120 0.07 -37.44 26.81
CA GLY A 120 0.21 -38.60 27.70
C GLY A 120 -0.43 -39.88 27.12
N PRO A 121 -0.42 -41.00 27.87
CA PRO A 121 -1.09 -42.24 27.46
C PRO A 121 -2.58 -42.02 27.19
N LEU A 122 -3.09 -42.61 26.10
CA LEU A 122 -4.51 -42.61 25.75
C LEU A 122 -5.17 -43.78 26.49
N LEU A 123 -5.95 -43.47 27.53
CA LEU A 123 -6.48 -44.47 28.48
C LEU A 123 -8.01 -44.45 28.47
N VAL A 124 -8.63 -45.62 28.37
CA VAL A 124 -10.09 -45.78 28.51
C VAL A 124 -10.39 -47.02 29.33
N GLY A 125 -11.05 -46.85 30.48
CA GLY A 125 -11.40 -47.94 31.38
C GLY A 125 -10.18 -48.69 31.92
N GLY A 126 -9.07 -47.98 32.17
CA GLY A 126 -7.81 -48.54 32.65
C GLY A 126 -6.97 -49.26 31.60
N LYS A 127 -7.41 -49.27 30.33
CA LYS A 127 -6.67 -49.85 29.20
C LYS A 127 -6.05 -48.76 28.32
N GLU A 128 -4.77 -48.91 28.01
CA GLU A 128 -4.05 -48.04 27.09
C GLU A 128 -4.26 -48.45 25.63
N PHE A 129 -4.43 -47.46 24.75
CA PHE A 129 -4.58 -47.65 23.32
C PHE A 129 -3.52 -46.85 22.56
N SER A 130 -2.57 -47.56 21.93
CA SER A 130 -1.53 -46.95 21.09
C SER A 130 -2.03 -46.54 19.69
N ARG A 131 -3.20 -47.06 19.27
CA ARG A 131 -3.83 -46.79 17.98
C ARG A 131 -5.13 -46.03 18.19
N GLY A 132 -5.03 -44.71 18.20
CA GLY A 132 -6.15 -43.80 18.39
C GLY A 132 -5.77 -42.34 18.16
N LEU A 133 -6.77 -41.46 18.19
CA LEU A 133 -6.61 -40.02 18.15
C LEU A 133 -7.18 -39.42 19.43
N GLY A 134 -6.32 -38.80 20.25
CA GLY A 134 -6.73 -38.09 21.45
C GLY A 134 -7.00 -36.62 21.16
N THR A 135 -8.17 -36.13 21.56
CA THR A 135 -8.65 -34.76 21.37
C THR A 135 -9.29 -34.19 22.64
N HIS A 136 -9.63 -32.90 22.62
CA HIS A 136 -10.52 -32.27 23.59
C HIS A 136 -11.71 -31.66 22.84
N ALA A 137 -12.92 -31.71 23.40
CA ALA A 137 -14.06 -31.02 22.81
C ALA A 137 -13.90 -29.48 22.88
N ASP A 138 -14.30 -28.64 21.94
CA ASP A 138 -14.84 -28.84 20.61
C ASP A 138 -13.68 -29.15 19.62
N SER A 139 -13.71 -30.28 18.94
CA SER A 139 -12.65 -30.68 18.00
C SER A 139 -13.19 -31.09 16.63
N LEU A 140 -12.36 -30.92 15.60
CA LEU A 140 -12.58 -31.37 14.23
C LEU A 140 -11.27 -31.93 13.67
N VAL A 141 -11.30 -33.16 13.17
CA VAL A 141 -10.19 -33.79 12.44
C VAL A 141 -10.70 -34.22 11.07
N SER A 142 -10.14 -33.66 10.01
CA SER A 142 -10.57 -33.91 8.63
C SER A 142 -9.52 -34.72 7.89
N PHE A 143 -9.94 -35.70 7.10
CA PHE A 143 -9.07 -36.55 6.27
C PHE A 143 -9.56 -36.56 4.83
N GLU A 144 -8.63 -36.57 3.89
CA GLU A 144 -8.89 -37.07 2.54
C GLU A 144 -8.82 -38.59 2.60
N ILE A 145 -9.81 -39.26 2.02
CA ILE A 145 -9.93 -40.72 2.04
C ILE A 145 -9.87 -41.28 0.63
N PRO A 146 -9.28 -42.48 0.42
CA PRO A 146 -9.17 -43.05 -0.91
C PRO A 146 -10.52 -43.23 -1.61
N ALA A 147 -10.56 -43.10 -2.94
CA ALA A 147 -11.79 -43.22 -3.72
C ALA A 147 -12.48 -44.61 -3.56
N GLU A 148 -11.72 -45.63 -3.21
CA GLU A 148 -12.19 -46.98 -2.93
C GLU A 148 -12.64 -47.19 -1.47
N ALA A 149 -12.66 -46.15 -0.64
CA ALA A 149 -13.20 -46.23 0.71
C ALA A 149 -14.70 -46.57 0.67
N ALA A 150 -15.13 -47.51 1.50
CA ALA A 150 -16.53 -47.94 1.59
C ALA A 150 -17.15 -47.57 2.95
N ARG A 151 -16.43 -47.81 4.05
CA ARG A 151 -16.94 -47.60 5.41
C ARG A 151 -15.87 -47.04 6.33
N PHE A 152 -16.28 -46.23 7.31
CA PHE A 152 -15.45 -45.84 8.45
C PHE A 152 -15.90 -46.59 9.70
N ARG A 153 -14.94 -47.11 10.47
CA ARG A 153 -15.18 -47.81 11.74
C ARG A 153 -14.25 -47.28 12.83
N ALA A 154 -14.77 -47.06 14.02
CA ALA A 154 -13.99 -46.73 15.21
C ALA A 154 -14.71 -47.17 16.49
N LYS A 155 -14.06 -46.98 17.64
CA LYS A 155 -14.76 -46.84 18.93
C LYS A 155 -14.51 -45.43 19.45
N VAL A 156 -15.45 -44.86 20.16
CA VAL A 156 -15.32 -43.53 20.77
C VAL A 156 -15.54 -43.59 22.28
N ALA A 157 -14.81 -42.76 23.01
CA ALA A 157 -14.80 -42.76 24.47
C ALA A 157 -14.36 -41.41 25.05
N LEU A 158 -14.78 -41.14 26.29
CA LEU A 158 -14.07 -40.22 27.17
C LEU A 158 -12.77 -40.88 27.66
N ASP A 159 -11.66 -40.15 27.52
CA ASP A 159 -10.36 -40.56 28.06
C ASP A 159 -10.38 -40.50 29.59
N ASP A 160 -9.75 -41.47 30.25
CA ASP A 160 -9.73 -41.59 31.71
C ASP A 160 -9.11 -40.36 32.39
N GLY A 161 -8.13 -39.71 31.76
CA GLY A 161 -7.52 -38.48 32.29
C GLY A 161 -8.48 -37.28 32.30
N GLY A 162 -9.54 -37.33 31.47
CA GLY A 162 -10.65 -36.40 31.52
C GLY A 162 -11.79 -36.90 32.40
N ALA A 163 -12.13 -38.19 32.34
CA ALA A 163 -13.29 -38.73 33.04
C ALA A 163 -13.09 -38.89 34.56
N ILE A 164 -11.85 -39.04 35.04
CA ILE A 164 -11.53 -39.43 36.42
C ILE A 164 -10.46 -38.50 37.00
N ARG A 165 -10.67 -38.02 38.23
CA ARG A 165 -9.68 -37.23 38.98
C ARG A 165 -9.52 -37.79 40.39
N GLY A 166 -8.46 -38.56 40.62
CA GLY A 166 -8.34 -39.35 41.85
C GLY A 166 -9.37 -40.48 41.85
N ASP A 167 -10.20 -40.57 42.89
CA ASP A 167 -11.29 -41.55 43.00
C ASP A 167 -12.66 -41.00 42.58
N GLU A 168 -12.73 -39.75 42.07
CA GLU A 168 -13.98 -39.08 41.70
C GLU A 168 -14.16 -38.95 40.18
N LEU A 169 -15.42 -39.00 39.74
CA LEU A 169 -15.81 -38.72 38.35
C LEU A 169 -15.89 -37.21 38.10
N THR A 170 -15.44 -36.79 36.93
CA THR A 170 -15.52 -35.38 36.48
C THR A 170 -16.87 -35.05 35.86
N PRO A 171 -17.21 -33.76 35.66
CA PRO A 171 -18.42 -33.36 34.94
C PRO A 171 -18.33 -33.52 33.40
N ALA A 172 -17.33 -34.23 32.87
CA ALA A 172 -17.09 -34.33 31.43
C ALA A 172 -18.32 -34.89 30.68
N SER A 173 -18.64 -34.27 29.55
CA SER A 173 -19.82 -34.56 28.77
C SER A 173 -19.56 -34.22 27.30
N VAL A 174 -19.39 -35.23 26.45
CA VAL A 174 -19.03 -35.05 25.04
C VAL A 174 -19.94 -35.84 24.11
N ARG A 175 -19.98 -35.44 22.84
CA ARG A 175 -20.66 -36.20 21.77
C ARG A 175 -19.75 -36.28 20.56
N PHE A 176 -19.74 -37.45 19.92
CA PHE A 176 -18.96 -37.73 18.72
C PHE A 176 -19.86 -37.71 17.50
N LEU A 177 -19.38 -37.03 16.45
CA LEU A 177 -20.08 -36.86 15.19
C LEU A 177 -19.14 -37.25 14.04
N VAL A 178 -19.68 -37.86 13.00
CA VAL A 178 -18.94 -38.19 11.78
C VAL A 178 -19.66 -37.57 10.58
N PHE A 179 -18.91 -36.92 9.69
CA PHE A 179 -19.44 -36.34 8.45
C PHE A 179 -18.58 -36.77 7.25
N ASP A 180 -19.17 -36.76 6.06
CA ASP A 180 -18.50 -36.86 4.75
C ASP A 180 -18.45 -35.53 3.99
N GLN A 181 -18.90 -34.46 4.64
CA GLN A 181 -18.77 -33.06 4.21
C GLN A 181 -18.47 -32.20 5.43
N GLN A 182 -17.61 -31.18 5.28
CA GLN A 182 -17.19 -30.36 6.40
C GLN A 182 -18.39 -29.64 7.05
N PRO A 183 -18.62 -29.80 8.37
CA PRO A 183 -19.71 -29.13 9.06
C PRO A 183 -19.41 -27.65 9.29
N ALA A 184 -20.40 -26.79 9.04
CA ALA A 184 -20.36 -25.36 9.34
C ALA A 184 -20.30 -25.13 10.87
N GLY A 185 -19.51 -24.14 11.31
CA GLY A 185 -19.35 -23.78 12.72
C GLY A 185 -18.11 -24.38 13.41
N PHE A 186 -17.43 -25.32 12.76
CA PHE A 186 -16.13 -25.86 13.19
C PHE A 186 -15.03 -25.39 12.23
N THR A 187 -14.75 -24.09 12.22
CA THR A 187 -13.59 -23.54 11.50
C THR A 187 -12.34 -23.84 12.34
N PRO A 188 -11.23 -24.36 11.75
CA PRO A 188 -9.96 -24.41 12.47
C PRO A 188 -9.67 -23.02 13.03
N ALA A 189 -9.45 -22.91 14.34
CA ALA A 189 -8.81 -21.71 14.86
C ALA A 189 -7.45 -21.64 14.17
N GLY A 190 -7.20 -20.56 13.42
CA GLY A 190 -5.86 -20.29 12.89
C GLY A 190 -4.82 -20.36 14.01
N PRO A 191 -3.52 -20.52 13.68
CA PRO A 191 -2.47 -20.56 14.69
C PRO A 191 -2.63 -19.37 15.64
N ARG A 192 -2.77 -19.64 16.95
CA ARG A 192 -2.86 -18.57 17.94
C ARG A 192 -1.49 -17.92 18.05
N PHE A 193 -1.42 -16.64 17.67
CA PHE A 193 -0.25 -15.80 17.90
C PHE A 193 0.19 -15.85 19.36
N ASN A 194 1.41 -16.31 19.59
CA ASN A 194 2.06 -16.25 20.89
C ASN A 194 3.20 -15.23 20.83
N PRO A 195 3.00 -13.97 21.28
CA PRO A 195 4.04 -12.95 21.23
C PRO A 195 5.30 -13.34 22.02
N ASP A 196 5.16 -14.22 23.00
CA ASP A 196 6.25 -14.68 23.88
C ASP A 196 6.86 -16.02 23.42
N SER A 197 6.52 -16.49 22.21
CA SER A 197 7.06 -17.74 21.67
C SER A 197 8.59 -17.68 21.56
N THR A 198 9.27 -18.67 22.13
CA THR A 198 10.71 -18.91 21.90
C THR A 198 10.97 -19.69 20.61
N HIS A 199 9.92 -20.14 19.93
CA HIS A 199 9.98 -20.84 18.66
C HIS A 199 9.48 -19.96 17.52
N PRO A 200 10.12 -20.02 16.34
CA PRO A 200 9.64 -19.40 15.10
C PRO A 200 8.16 -19.66 14.87
N GLN A 201 7.41 -18.61 14.59
CA GLN A 201 6.03 -18.69 14.16
C GLN A 201 5.93 -18.35 12.68
N LEU A 202 5.08 -19.05 11.95
CA LEU A 202 4.86 -18.82 10.52
C LEU A 202 3.39 -19.03 10.16
N VAL A 203 2.98 -18.42 9.05
CA VAL A 203 1.69 -18.72 8.41
C VAL A 203 1.92 -19.86 7.44
N SER A 204 1.19 -20.96 7.62
CA SER A 204 1.33 -22.10 6.71
C SER A 204 0.92 -21.69 5.28
N PRO A 205 1.65 -22.10 4.22
CA PRO A 205 1.29 -21.78 2.84
C PRO A 205 -0.14 -22.17 2.46
N GLU A 206 -0.72 -23.19 3.11
CA GLU A 206 -2.11 -23.60 2.89
C GLU A 206 -3.16 -22.57 3.34
N HIS A 207 -2.77 -21.59 4.17
CA HIS A 207 -3.60 -20.45 4.57
C HIS A 207 -3.42 -19.23 3.66
N ILE A 208 -2.59 -19.34 2.62
CA ILE A 208 -2.30 -18.25 1.69
C ILE A 208 -2.84 -18.63 0.30
N THR A 209 -3.85 -17.91 -0.15
CA THR A 209 -4.40 -18.04 -1.49
C THR A 209 -3.42 -17.48 -2.53
N ILE A 210 -3.16 -18.27 -3.56
CA ILE A 210 -2.32 -17.96 -4.72
C ILE A 210 -3.02 -18.42 -6.01
N PRO A 211 -2.52 -18.06 -7.21
CA PRO A 211 -3.02 -18.64 -8.46
C PRO A 211 -2.78 -20.15 -8.55
N ASP A 212 -3.76 -20.89 -9.07
CA ASP A 212 -3.78 -22.37 -9.05
C ASP A 212 -2.65 -23.06 -9.85
N ASP A 213 -2.02 -22.37 -10.80
CA ASP A 213 -0.91 -22.88 -11.61
C ASP A 213 0.48 -22.69 -10.97
N LEU A 214 0.54 -22.01 -9.83
CA LEU A 214 1.74 -21.80 -9.04
C LEU A 214 1.71 -22.65 -7.75
N GLU A 215 2.86 -22.77 -7.11
CA GLU A 215 3.02 -23.31 -5.77
C GLU A 215 3.73 -22.30 -4.87
N LEU A 216 3.29 -22.21 -3.61
CA LEU A 216 3.93 -21.42 -2.57
C LEU A 216 4.57 -22.39 -1.57
N THR A 217 5.88 -22.26 -1.36
CA THR A 217 6.64 -23.10 -0.42
C THR A 217 7.41 -22.23 0.56
N VAL A 218 7.53 -22.66 1.82
CA VAL A 218 8.47 -22.01 2.77
C VAL A 218 9.89 -22.27 2.27
N TRP A 219 10.61 -21.19 1.95
CA TRP A 219 12.00 -21.25 1.49
C TRP A 219 12.97 -21.10 2.67
N ALA A 220 12.72 -20.13 3.55
CA ALA A 220 13.46 -19.95 4.80
C ALA A 220 12.53 -19.44 5.90
N THR A 221 12.87 -19.70 7.17
CA THR A 221 12.15 -19.14 8.32
C THR A 221 13.12 -18.94 9.48
N SER A 222 12.72 -18.20 10.51
CA SER A 222 13.51 -18.06 11.73
C SER A 222 13.91 -19.45 12.28
N PRO A 223 15.09 -19.60 12.91
CA PRO A 223 16.04 -18.57 13.30
C PRO A 223 17.02 -18.15 12.19
N MET A 224 16.85 -18.58 10.93
CA MET A 224 17.79 -18.23 9.85
C MET A 224 17.84 -16.72 9.57
N LEU A 225 16.72 -16.04 9.81
CA LEU A 225 16.49 -14.60 9.69
C LEU A 225 15.50 -14.16 10.76
N LEU A 226 15.47 -12.87 11.08
CA LEU A 226 14.55 -12.27 12.07
C LEU A 226 13.95 -10.96 11.55
N ASN A 227 12.63 -10.79 11.68
CA ASN A 227 11.90 -9.58 11.28
C ASN A 227 12.39 -8.94 9.96
N PRO A 228 12.18 -9.60 8.80
CA PRO A 228 12.70 -9.12 7.52
C PRO A 228 12.02 -7.83 7.07
N THR A 229 12.77 -6.72 6.96
CA THR A 229 12.25 -5.44 6.42
C THR A 229 12.30 -5.39 4.89
N ASN A 230 13.35 -5.93 4.29
CA ASN A 230 13.61 -5.91 2.85
C ASN A 230 14.60 -7.03 2.46
N MET A 231 14.59 -7.43 1.20
CA MET A 231 15.46 -8.47 0.65
C MET A 231 16.03 -8.10 -0.73
N ASP A 232 17.19 -8.67 -1.05
CA ASP A 232 17.71 -8.71 -2.43
C ASP A 232 18.37 -10.08 -2.70
N THR A 233 18.57 -10.44 -3.96
CA THR A 233 19.28 -11.67 -4.37
C THR A 233 20.68 -11.30 -4.87
N ASP A 234 21.61 -12.23 -4.98
CA ASP A 234 22.81 -12.02 -5.81
C ASP A 234 22.86 -12.96 -7.03
N ALA A 235 23.92 -12.86 -7.83
CA ALA A 235 24.08 -13.65 -9.05
C ALA A 235 24.25 -15.16 -8.79
N ALA A 236 24.57 -15.56 -7.55
CA ALA A 236 24.63 -16.96 -7.13
C ALA A 236 23.28 -17.48 -6.59
N GLY A 237 22.27 -16.60 -6.45
CA GLY A 237 20.94 -16.97 -5.94
C GLY A 237 20.79 -16.92 -4.43
N ARG A 238 21.79 -16.40 -3.72
CA ARG A 238 21.69 -16.21 -2.28
C ARG A 238 20.75 -15.04 -2.02
N ILE A 239 19.94 -15.16 -0.98
CA ILE A 239 19.03 -14.09 -0.54
C ILE A 239 19.65 -13.35 0.63
N TRP A 240 19.74 -12.04 0.50
CA TRP A 240 20.25 -11.11 1.48
C TRP A 240 19.08 -10.40 2.13
N VAL A 241 19.05 -10.33 3.47
CA VAL A 241 17.92 -9.82 4.24
C VAL A 241 18.38 -8.71 5.18
N ALA A 242 17.68 -7.58 5.15
CA ALA A 242 17.76 -6.57 6.19
C ALA A 242 16.84 -6.96 7.36
N GLU A 243 17.40 -7.07 8.56
CA GLU A 243 16.62 -7.38 9.76
C GLU A 243 16.18 -6.11 10.49
N GLY A 244 14.96 -6.11 11.02
CA GLY A 244 14.35 -4.98 11.74
C GLY A 244 14.09 -5.22 13.23
N VAL A 245 15.00 -5.91 13.94
CA VAL A 245 14.75 -6.30 15.34
C VAL A 245 14.66 -5.09 16.28
N ASN A 246 15.35 -3.98 15.97
CA ASN A 246 15.27 -2.72 16.73
C ASN A 246 14.14 -1.78 16.25
N TYR A 247 13.15 -2.28 15.52
CA TYR A 247 12.11 -1.41 14.97
C TYR A 247 11.29 -0.73 16.08
N ARG A 248 11.28 0.62 16.04
CA ARG A 248 10.41 1.51 16.82
C ARG A 248 10.49 1.30 18.34
N LYS A 249 9.39 0.88 18.98
CA LYS A 249 9.35 0.69 20.44
C LYS A 249 10.35 -0.36 20.93
N HIS A 250 10.87 -1.19 20.03
CA HIS A 250 11.89 -2.21 20.30
C HIS A 250 13.33 -1.75 20.02
N ARG A 251 13.60 -0.45 19.85
CA ARG A 251 14.91 0.16 19.53
C ARG A 251 16.16 -0.31 20.27
N ASN A 252 16.01 -0.99 21.41
CA ASN A 252 17.12 -1.49 22.23
C ASN A 252 17.08 -3.02 22.40
N ARG A 253 16.29 -3.75 21.61
CA ARG A 253 16.18 -5.21 21.67
C ARG A 253 17.51 -5.88 21.30
N ARG A 254 18.31 -5.21 20.46
CA ARG A 254 19.63 -5.61 19.98
C ARG A 254 20.61 -4.43 20.01
N PRO A 255 21.22 -4.11 21.17
CA PRO A 255 22.06 -2.91 21.35
C PRO A 255 23.27 -2.81 20.44
N GLU A 256 23.79 -3.93 19.96
CA GLU A 256 24.90 -4.02 19.01
C GLU A 256 24.51 -3.64 17.57
N GLY A 257 23.23 -3.37 17.32
CA GLY A 257 22.68 -3.02 16.02
C GLY A 257 22.07 -4.19 15.28
N ASP A 258 21.21 -3.87 14.31
CA ASP A 258 20.60 -4.83 13.41
C ASP A 258 21.59 -5.38 12.37
N ARG A 259 21.14 -6.39 11.63
CA ARG A 259 21.99 -7.24 10.80
C ARG A 259 21.57 -7.21 9.35
N ILE A 260 22.54 -7.41 8.48
CA ILE A 260 22.32 -7.96 7.14
C ILE A 260 22.73 -9.44 7.20
N VAL A 261 21.82 -10.33 6.82
CA VAL A 261 22.07 -11.78 6.81
C VAL A 261 22.00 -12.34 5.39
N VAL A 262 22.80 -13.37 5.11
CA VAL A 262 22.86 -14.07 3.82
C VAL A 262 22.30 -15.47 4.01
N LEU A 263 21.40 -15.89 3.13
CA LEU A 263 20.79 -17.21 3.11
C LEU A 263 21.09 -17.91 1.79
N GLU A 264 21.37 -19.20 1.84
CA GLU A 264 21.80 -19.99 0.70
C GLU A 264 21.10 -21.35 0.66
N ASP A 265 20.57 -21.69 -0.51
CA ASP A 265 20.16 -23.05 -0.93
C ASP A 265 21.39 -23.71 -1.56
N LYS A 266 22.03 -24.62 -0.82
CA LYS A 266 23.34 -25.21 -1.18
C LYS A 266 23.19 -26.42 -2.08
N ASP A 267 22.09 -27.15 -1.98
CA ASP A 267 21.86 -28.36 -2.75
C ASP A 267 20.88 -28.16 -3.93
N GLY A 268 20.26 -26.99 -4.03
CA GLY A 268 19.35 -26.60 -5.09
C GLY A 268 17.98 -27.29 -4.98
N ASP A 269 17.60 -27.78 -3.81
CA ASP A 269 16.30 -28.44 -3.59
C ASP A 269 15.13 -27.44 -3.53
N GLY A 270 15.43 -26.15 -3.44
CA GLY A 270 14.42 -25.11 -3.31
C GLY A 270 14.14 -24.62 -1.91
N LYS A 271 15.07 -24.84 -0.97
CA LYS A 271 15.01 -24.34 0.41
C LYS A 271 16.36 -23.81 0.82
N ALA A 272 16.38 -22.84 1.72
CA ALA A 272 17.62 -22.39 2.31
C ALA A 272 18.17 -23.45 3.29
N ASP A 273 19.43 -23.83 3.13
CA ASP A 273 20.13 -24.78 3.99
C ASP A 273 20.94 -24.10 5.09
N SER A 274 21.36 -22.86 4.83
CA SER A 274 22.22 -22.14 5.75
C SER A 274 21.97 -20.65 5.73
N SER A 275 22.28 -20.01 6.85
CA SER A 275 22.38 -18.57 6.94
C SER A 275 23.56 -18.14 7.80
N HIS A 276 24.08 -16.94 7.52
CA HIS A 276 25.11 -16.30 8.32
C HIS A 276 24.95 -14.77 8.27
N VAL A 277 25.58 -14.09 9.23
CA VAL A 277 25.58 -12.62 9.30
C VAL A 277 26.66 -12.10 8.38
N PHE A 278 26.30 -11.24 7.43
CA PHE A 278 27.28 -10.48 6.65
C PHE A 278 27.84 -9.33 7.49
N VAL A 279 26.96 -8.48 8.02
CA VAL A 279 27.36 -7.36 8.88
C VAL A 279 26.36 -7.16 10.01
N GLN A 280 26.87 -6.80 11.19
CA GLN A 280 26.11 -6.28 12.31
C GLN A 280 26.76 -4.97 12.76
N ASP A 281 26.00 -3.89 12.72
CA ASP A 281 26.54 -2.55 12.93
C ASP A 281 25.57 -1.72 13.80
N PRO A 282 26.02 -1.08 14.90
CA PRO A 282 25.19 -0.25 15.78
C PRO A 282 24.45 0.90 15.09
N GLU A 283 24.89 1.30 13.90
CA GLU A 283 24.19 2.29 13.08
C GLU A 283 22.90 1.73 12.45
N LEU A 284 22.81 0.41 12.25
CA LEU A 284 21.63 -0.28 11.75
C LEU A 284 20.58 -0.40 12.87
N VAL A 285 19.51 0.36 12.74
CA VAL A 285 18.40 0.43 13.69
C VAL A 285 17.11 0.30 12.88
N ALA A 286 16.77 -0.95 12.55
CA ALA A 286 15.77 -1.33 11.57
C ALA A 286 15.99 -0.72 10.17
N PRO A 287 17.11 -1.05 9.49
CA PRO A 287 17.33 -0.64 8.11
C PRO A 287 16.17 -1.08 7.22
N LEU A 288 15.73 -0.22 6.32
CA LEU A 288 14.54 -0.45 5.48
C LEU A 288 14.91 -0.81 4.04
N GLY A 289 16.18 -1.14 3.78
CA GLY A 289 16.63 -1.53 2.46
C GLY A 289 18.01 -2.17 2.45
N VAL A 290 18.14 -3.25 1.68
CA VAL A 290 19.40 -3.90 1.32
C VAL A 290 19.42 -4.11 -0.19
N SER A 291 20.55 -3.89 -0.83
CA SER A 291 20.69 -4.07 -2.28
C SER A 291 22.11 -4.55 -2.61
N VAL A 292 22.24 -5.58 -3.44
CA VAL A 292 23.49 -6.30 -3.67
C VAL A 292 23.94 -6.12 -5.11
N PHE A 293 24.92 -5.26 -5.31
CA PHE A 293 25.54 -5.02 -6.61
C PHE A 293 26.93 -5.63 -6.64
N ASP A 294 27.01 -6.91 -7.04
CA ASP A 294 28.23 -7.71 -7.00
C ASP A 294 28.81 -7.76 -5.58
N ASN A 295 29.97 -7.14 -5.33
CA ASN A 295 30.59 -7.11 -4.02
C ASN A 295 30.27 -5.85 -3.21
N ARG A 296 29.34 -5.01 -3.69
CA ARG A 296 28.89 -3.79 -3.01
C ARG A 296 27.48 -3.99 -2.46
N VAL A 297 27.38 -4.06 -1.14
CA VAL A 297 26.11 -4.17 -0.40
C VAL A 297 25.70 -2.79 0.07
N VAL A 298 24.58 -2.29 -0.47
CA VAL A 298 24.03 -0.98 -0.16
C VAL A 298 22.93 -1.13 0.88
N VAL A 299 22.99 -0.36 1.97
CA VAL A 299 22.02 -0.43 3.07
C VAL A 299 21.43 0.96 3.32
N ALA A 300 20.11 1.02 3.31
CA ALA A 300 19.35 2.24 3.60
C ALA A 300 19.09 2.35 5.11
N GLN A 301 19.83 3.23 5.78
CA GLN A 301 19.74 3.46 7.22
C GLN A 301 19.99 4.93 7.54
N PRO A 302 18.93 5.74 7.74
CA PRO A 302 19.12 7.15 8.07
C PRO A 302 20.03 7.33 9.29
N PRO A 303 20.93 8.33 9.27
CA PRO A 303 20.99 9.42 8.30
C PRO A 303 21.80 9.13 7.03
N HIS A 304 22.18 7.87 6.78
CA HIS A 304 23.11 7.50 5.72
C HIS A 304 22.53 6.51 4.69
N LEU A 305 22.99 6.65 3.46
CA LEU A 305 22.99 5.53 2.52
C LEU A 305 24.37 4.88 2.61
N ILE A 306 24.45 3.70 3.19
CA ILE A 306 25.72 3.04 3.54
C ILE A 306 26.07 2.04 2.43
N VAL A 307 27.35 1.94 2.09
CA VAL A 307 27.89 0.91 1.19
C VAL A 307 28.97 0.15 1.93
N TYR A 308 28.76 -1.15 2.07
CA TYR A 308 29.78 -2.13 2.47
C TYR A 308 30.34 -2.77 1.21
N THR A 309 31.65 -2.83 1.09
CA THR A 309 32.34 -3.47 -0.04
C THR A 309 33.11 -4.67 0.49
N ASP A 310 32.66 -5.86 0.10
CA ASP A 310 33.29 -7.16 0.40
C ASP A 310 34.48 -7.33 -0.56
N VAL A 311 35.67 -6.99 -0.09
CA VAL A 311 36.89 -6.89 -0.91
C VAL A 311 37.42 -8.27 -1.27
N ASP A 312 37.41 -9.20 -0.34
CA ASP A 312 37.89 -10.56 -0.54
C ASP A 312 36.79 -11.55 -0.99
N ARG A 313 35.53 -11.09 -1.03
CA ARG A 313 34.34 -11.81 -1.54
C ARG A 313 33.99 -13.03 -0.70
N ASN A 314 34.28 -12.99 0.60
CA ASN A 314 34.04 -14.10 1.52
C ASN A 314 32.63 -14.08 2.15
N LEU A 315 31.80 -13.08 1.82
CA LEU A 315 30.42 -12.89 2.31
C LEU A 315 30.31 -12.57 3.81
N VAL A 316 31.37 -12.02 4.40
CA VAL A 316 31.42 -11.56 5.79
C VAL A 316 32.15 -10.23 5.82
N PHE A 317 31.52 -9.19 6.38
CA PHE A 317 32.15 -7.90 6.51
C PHE A 317 33.20 -7.92 7.63
N ASP A 318 34.47 -7.88 7.26
CA ASP A 318 35.59 -7.67 8.18
C ASP A 318 36.17 -6.27 7.98
N PRO A 319 36.03 -5.33 8.94
CA PRO A 319 36.58 -3.98 8.79
C PRO A 319 38.11 -3.91 8.65
N ALA A 320 38.84 -5.01 8.87
CA ALA A 320 40.28 -5.10 8.59
C ALA A 320 40.61 -5.30 7.09
N VAL A 321 39.66 -5.84 6.31
CA VAL A 321 39.82 -6.16 4.87
C VAL A 321 38.87 -5.32 4.01
N ASP A 322 37.64 -5.14 4.48
CA ASP A 322 36.52 -4.56 3.76
C ASP A 322 36.36 -3.06 3.99
N GLN A 323 35.53 -2.44 3.15
CA GLN A 323 35.32 -1.00 3.16
C GLN A 323 33.87 -0.65 3.48
N ARG A 324 33.69 0.22 4.48
CA ARG A 324 32.41 0.86 4.78
C ARG A 324 32.47 2.33 4.36
N LYS A 325 31.47 2.78 3.60
CA LYS A 325 31.36 4.17 3.13
C LYS A 325 29.93 4.68 3.23
N ASN A 326 29.75 5.82 3.87
CA ASN A 326 28.49 6.57 3.80
C ASN A 326 28.45 7.28 2.43
N LEU A 327 27.74 6.71 1.48
CA LEU A 327 27.69 7.18 0.10
C LEU A 327 27.04 8.56 0.02
N LEU A 328 25.88 8.70 0.65
CA LEU A 328 25.13 9.94 0.87
C LEU A 328 24.75 10.05 2.35
N THR A 329 24.61 11.27 2.84
CA THR A 329 24.27 11.59 4.23
C THR A 329 23.32 12.77 4.28
N GLY A 330 22.37 12.75 5.20
CA GLY A 330 21.50 13.89 5.49
C GLY A 330 20.00 13.57 5.46
N PHE A 331 19.64 12.31 5.64
CA PHE A 331 18.27 11.84 5.68
C PHE A 331 17.74 11.86 7.12
N ASN A 332 16.51 12.31 7.34
CA ASN A 332 15.88 12.24 8.67
C ASN A 332 15.23 10.86 8.89
N GLY A 333 14.79 10.58 10.11
CA GLY A 333 13.96 9.40 10.39
C GLY A 333 14.74 8.13 10.77
N LYS A 334 15.77 8.24 11.62
CA LYS A 334 16.69 7.14 12.00
C LYS A 334 16.01 5.80 12.35
N ASN A 335 14.86 5.85 13.02
CA ASN A 335 14.01 4.70 13.30
C ASN A 335 12.55 5.06 12.96
N HIS A 336 12.25 5.12 11.67
CA HIS A 336 10.94 5.53 11.15
C HIS A 336 10.68 4.89 9.79
N ASP A 337 9.47 4.40 9.55
CA ASP A 337 9.05 3.84 8.25
C ASP A 337 8.96 4.89 7.14
N HIS A 338 8.69 6.15 7.45
CA HIS A 338 8.72 7.27 6.47
C HIS A 338 10.14 7.80 6.16
N SER A 339 11.15 6.95 6.23
CA SER A 339 12.55 7.35 6.09
C SER A 339 13.17 6.86 4.78
N LEU A 340 14.49 6.65 4.74
CA LEU A 340 15.24 6.21 3.57
C LEU A 340 15.03 4.71 3.33
N HIS A 341 14.78 4.32 2.08
CA HIS A 341 14.48 2.95 1.68
C HIS A 341 15.44 2.42 0.60
N ALA A 342 15.24 1.17 0.18
CA ALA A 342 16.11 0.38 -0.67
C ALA A 342 16.52 1.04 -2.00
N VAL A 343 17.63 0.55 -2.57
CA VAL A 343 18.19 1.03 -3.84
C VAL A 343 17.98 -0.01 -4.93
N VAL A 344 17.17 0.30 -5.92
CA VAL A 344 17.01 -0.57 -7.10
C VAL A 344 17.84 -0.05 -8.27
N SER A 345 18.36 -0.96 -9.11
CA SER A 345 19.05 -0.56 -10.35
C SER A 345 18.06 -0.37 -11.50
N GLY A 346 18.23 0.72 -12.25
CA GLY A 346 17.52 0.93 -13.51
C GLY A 346 18.23 0.30 -14.70
N PRO A 347 17.51 0.10 -15.82
CA PRO A 347 18.09 -0.40 -17.07
C PRO A 347 19.02 0.62 -17.75
N ASP A 348 19.03 1.87 -17.28
CA ASP A 348 19.86 2.97 -17.74
C ASP A 348 21.25 3.00 -17.09
N GLY A 349 21.59 1.97 -16.29
CA GLY A 349 22.87 1.84 -15.59
C GLY A 349 22.96 2.68 -14.31
N LYS A 350 21.85 3.24 -13.82
CA LYS A 350 21.78 4.09 -12.63
C LYS A 350 21.16 3.36 -11.44
N TRP A 351 21.35 3.94 -10.26
CA TRP A 351 20.73 3.52 -9.00
C TRP A 351 19.57 4.45 -8.66
N TYR A 352 18.48 3.88 -8.15
CA TYR A 352 17.24 4.56 -7.83
C TYR A 352 16.92 4.34 -6.35
N PHE A 353 16.63 5.39 -5.61
CA PHE A 353 16.31 5.32 -4.18
C PHE A 353 15.16 6.26 -3.84
N ASN A 354 14.48 6.00 -2.74
CA ASN A 354 13.36 6.80 -2.27
C ASN A 354 13.48 7.10 -0.77
N HIS A 355 12.74 8.12 -0.35
CA HIS A 355 12.66 8.54 1.05
C HIS A 355 11.25 9.07 1.33
N GLY A 356 10.70 8.74 2.50
CA GLY A 356 9.41 9.26 2.94
C GLY A 356 9.44 10.74 3.35
N ASN A 357 8.36 11.21 3.96
CA ASN A 357 8.14 12.64 4.21
C ASN A 357 8.83 13.22 5.46
N CYS A 358 9.77 12.50 6.09
CA CYS A 358 10.55 13.02 7.23
C CYS A 358 11.50 14.19 6.87
N GLY A 359 11.73 14.44 5.58
CA GLY A 359 12.61 15.49 5.08
C GLY A 359 14.08 15.09 5.01
N ALA A 360 14.85 15.81 4.20
CA ALA A 360 16.27 15.54 4.01
C ALA A 360 17.04 16.79 3.57
N ARG A 361 18.32 16.84 3.93
CA ARG A 361 19.31 17.79 3.42
C ARG A 361 20.60 17.05 3.12
N PHE A 362 20.85 16.75 1.86
CA PHE A 362 22.04 16.00 1.45
C PHE A 362 22.72 16.66 0.26
N LYS A 363 24.01 16.33 0.05
CA LYS A 363 24.75 16.69 -1.16
C LYS A 363 25.09 15.44 -1.93
N ASP A 364 24.91 15.49 -3.25
CA ASP A 364 25.45 14.45 -4.11
C ASP A 364 26.99 14.55 -4.20
N ARG A 365 27.63 13.56 -4.83
CA ARG A 365 29.08 13.58 -5.03
C ARG A 365 29.55 14.59 -6.08
N GLY A 366 28.63 15.21 -6.82
CA GLY A 366 28.89 16.36 -7.69
C GLY A 366 28.87 17.71 -6.96
N GLY A 367 28.40 17.75 -5.70
CA GLY A 367 28.32 18.94 -4.87
C GLY A 367 26.96 19.67 -4.92
N ILE A 368 25.97 19.15 -5.65
CA ILE A 368 24.61 19.71 -5.67
C ILE A 368 23.93 19.38 -4.35
N GLU A 369 23.44 20.41 -3.67
CA GLU A 369 22.69 20.28 -2.41
C GLU A 369 21.19 20.14 -2.69
N PHE A 370 20.56 19.17 -2.04
CA PHE A 370 19.13 18.93 -2.10
C PHE A 370 18.51 19.27 -0.75
N LEU A 371 17.45 20.09 -0.78
CA LEU A 371 16.64 20.51 0.34
C LEU A 371 15.22 19.99 0.12
N ILE A 372 14.79 19.07 0.98
CA ILE A 372 13.46 18.48 0.90
C ILE A 372 12.73 18.77 2.21
N GLY A 373 11.72 19.63 2.12
CA GLY A 373 10.95 20.13 3.27
C GLY A 373 9.50 19.68 3.29
N GLY A 374 8.86 19.89 4.44
CA GLY A 374 7.47 19.51 4.69
C GLY A 374 7.00 19.91 6.09
N PRO A 375 5.68 19.88 6.37
CA PRO A 375 5.16 20.12 7.71
C PRO A 375 5.38 18.94 8.67
N TYR A 376 5.77 17.76 8.15
CA TYR A 376 5.93 16.54 8.93
C TYR A 376 7.34 16.41 9.51
N GLN A 377 7.41 16.01 10.77
CA GLN A 377 8.66 15.70 11.47
C GLN A 377 8.44 14.40 12.25
N GLY A 378 8.92 13.30 11.69
CA GLY A 378 8.83 11.96 12.27
C GLY A 378 10.18 11.31 12.45
N GLY A 379 10.25 10.39 13.40
CA GLY A 379 11.43 9.57 13.68
C GLY A 379 12.23 10.03 14.89
N GLU A 380 13.07 9.12 15.37
CA GLU A 380 13.95 9.36 16.51
C GLU A 380 15.30 9.90 16.06
N GLY A 381 16.08 10.41 17.02
CA GLY A 381 17.44 10.89 16.82
C GLY A 381 17.53 12.37 16.45
N GLU A 382 18.76 12.82 16.27
CA GLU A 382 19.05 14.18 15.81
C GLU A 382 18.62 14.34 14.34
N LEU A 383 17.92 15.42 14.04
CA LEU A 383 17.52 15.72 12.67
C LEU A 383 18.71 16.22 11.86
N SER A 384 18.90 15.66 10.67
CA SER A 384 19.81 16.21 9.66
C SER A 384 19.36 17.61 9.21
N VAL A 385 18.04 17.86 9.20
CA VAL A 385 17.44 19.15 8.88
C VAL A 385 16.07 19.31 9.55
N ASP A 386 15.71 20.54 9.95
CA ASP A 386 14.32 20.86 10.29
C ASP A 386 13.50 21.02 9.00
N PRO A 387 12.62 20.05 8.65
CA PRO A 387 11.91 20.03 7.37
C PRO A 387 10.98 21.24 7.19
N ARG A 388 10.51 21.84 8.30
CA ARG A 388 9.60 23.00 8.26
C ARG A 388 10.33 24.28 7.89
N LYS A 389 11.62 24.39 8.25
CA LYS A 389 12.44 25.58 7.95
C LYS A 389 12.89 25.62 6.49
N VAL A 390 13.14 24.46 5.88
CA VAL A 390 13.58 24.37 4.48
C VAL A 390 12.43 24.25 3.49
N ALA A 391 11.19 24.02 3.95
CA ALA A 391 10.00 23.97 3.09
C ALA A 391 9.87 25.20 2.17
N GLY A 392 9.72 24.95 0.87
CA GLY A 392 9.58 25.97 -0.16
C GLY A 392 10.88 26.65 -0.56
N THR A 393 12.02 26.18 -0.05
CA THR A 393 13.35 26.68 -0.43
C THR A 393 13.85 25.89 -1.65
N PRO A 394 14.29 26.56 -2.73
CA PRO A 394 14.90 25.86 -3.85
C PRO A 394 16.19 25.12 -3.45
N SER A 395 16.37 23.93 -4.01
CA SER A 395 17.61 23.16 -3.94
C SER A 395 18.68 23.73 -4.88
N GLY A 396 19.89 23.19 -4.83
CA GLY A 396 21.02 23.62 -5.67
C GLY A 396 20.81 23.37 -7.17
N ASP A 397 19.83 22.54 -7.55
CA ASP A 397 19.37 22.34 -8.93
C ASP A 397 18.31 23.36 -9.38
N GLY A 398 17.92 24.29 -8.49
CA GLY A 398 16.93 25.35 -8.75
C GLY A 398 15.49 24.95 -8.46
N HIS A 399 15.22 23.69 -8.11
CA HIS A 399 13.87 23.16 -7.93
C HIS A 399 13.45 23.12 -6.45
N VAL A 400 12.16 23.30 -6.17
CA VAL A 400 11.58 23.11 -4.83
C VAL A 400 11.10 21.66 -4.71
N TRP A 401 11.76 20.89 -3.83
CA TRP A 401 11.40 19.50 -3.55
C TRP A 401 10.65 19.37 -2.23
N VAL A 402 9.65 18.50 -2.19
CA VAL A 402 8.61 18.50 -1.13
C VAL A 402 8.31 17.09 -0.65
N GLY A 403 8.28 16.90 0.66
CA GLY A 403 7.79 15.67 1.30
C GLY A 403 8.62 14.44 0.96
N GLY A 404 7.96 13.29 0.77
CA GLY A 404 8.63 12.10 0.28
C GLY A 404 8.96 12.22 -1.21
N PHE A 405 10.04 11.57 -1.63
CA PHE A 405 10.59 11.69 -2.98
C PHE A 405 11.25 10.39 -3.44
N ALA A 406 11.41 10.28 -4.77
CA ALA A 406 12.24 9.28 -5.43
C ALA A 406 13.31 9.99 -6.25
N ALA A 407 14.49 9.40 -6.30
CA ALA A 407 15.65 9.95 -6.97
C ALA A 407 16.41 8.86 -7.72
N LYS A 408 17.17 9.27 -8.74
CA LYS A 408 18.15 8.40 -9.40
C LYS A 408 19.53 9.03 -9.43
N MET A 409 20.58 8.23 -9.45
CA MET A 409 21.98 8.66 -9.40
C MET A 409 22.91 7.67 -10.09
N ASN A 410 24.13 8.10 -10.37
CA ASN A 410 25.20 7.16 -10.71
C ASN A 410 25.56 6.29 -9.49
N PRO A 411 26.06 5.04 -9.68
CA PRO A 411 26.47 4.15 -8.58
C PRO A 411 27.56 4.68 -7.63
N ASP A 412 28.22 5.79 -8.00
CA ASP A 412 29.21 6.48 -7.17
C ASP A 412 28.60 7.58 -6.29
N GLY A 413 27.28 7.83 -6.39
CA GLY A 413 26.56 8.88 -5.66
C GLY A 413 26.56 10.25 -6.34
N SER A 414 27.05 10.36 -7.58
CA SER A 414 27.02 11.60 -8.38
C SER A 414 25.77 11.70 -9.25
N ARG A 415 25.48 12.92 -9.73
CA ARG A 415 24.39 13.21 -10.68
C ARG A 415 23.03 12.76 -10.16
N VAL A 416 22.79 13.01 -8.87
CA VAL A 416 21.46 12.78 -8.29
C VAL A 416 20.46 13.65 -9.04
N LYS A 417 19.32 13.04 -9.42
CA LYS A 417 18.16 13.74 -9.97
C LYS A 417 16.91 13.25 -9.25
N ILE A 418 16.14 14.16 -8.68
CA ILE A 418 14.80 13.86 -8.17
C ILE A 418 13.88 13.56 -9.36
N ILE A 419 13.27 12.38 -9.36
CA ILE A 419 12.37 11.91 -10.42
C ILE A 419 10.90 11.98 -10.01
N GLY A 420 10.61 12.26 -8.75
CA GLY A 420 9.26 12.53 -8.27
C GLY A 420 9.25 12.91 -6.80
N HIS A 421 8.21 13.63 -6.38
CA HIS A 421 8.09 14.14 -5.02
C HIS A 421 6.63 14.38 -4.60
N GLY A 422 6.43 14.80 -3.35
CA GLY A 422 5.10 14.98 -2.76
C GLY A 422 4.47 13.67 -2.31
N PHE A 423 5.28 12.67 -1.98
CA PHE A 423 4.85 11.40 -1.39
C PHE A 423 4.63 11.56 0.11
N ARG A 424 3.96 10.59 0.73
CA ARG A 424 3.92 10.48 2.20
C ARG A 424 4.99 9.50 2.67
N ASN A 425 4.79 8.23 2.36
CA ASN A 425 5.66 7.13 2.72
C ASN A 425 5.59 6.10 1.61
N SER A 426 6.30 6.41 0.51
CA SER A 426 6.57 5.42 -0.50
C SER A 426 7.65 4.50 0.05
N TYR A 427 7.30 3.23 0.25
CA TYR A 427 8.19 2.26 0.91
C TYR A 427 9.26 1.81 -0.08
N GLU A 428 8.87 1.36 -1.26
CA GLU A 428 9.82 0.97 -2.31
C GLU A 428 9.29 1.36 -3.70
N HIS A 429 10.17 1.32 -4.69
CA HIS A 429 9.83 1.46 -6.10
C HIS A 429 10.49 0.36 -6.94
N THR A 430 9.95 0.13 -8.13
CA THR A 430 10.53 -0.80 -9.09
C THR A 430 10.65 -0.16 -10.47
N VAL A 431 11.72 -0.51 -11.20
CA VAL A 431 12.01 0.06 -12.52
C VAL A 431 11.97 -1.05 -13.57
N THR A 432 11.10 -0.88 -14.56
CA THR A 432 11.02 -1.81 -15.71
C THR A 432 12.19 -1.62 -16.67
N SER A 433 12.46 -2.61 -17.51
CA SER A 433 13.45 -2.55 -18.60
C SER A 433 13.09 -1.48 -19.66
N PHE A 434 11.84 -1.02 -19.71
CA PHE A 434 11.44 0.13 -20.53
C PHE A 434 11.71 1.49 -19.87
N GLY A 435 12.17 1.48 -18.61
CA GLY A 435 12.48 2.67 -17.81
C GLY A 435 11.27 3.30 -17.12
N ASP A 436 10.12 2.62 -17.09
CA ASP A 436 8.96 3.06 -16.33
C ASP A 436 9.13 2.70 -14.84
N VAL A 437 8.80 3.64 -13.96
CA VAL A 437 8.93 3.51 -12.51
C VAL A 437 7.55 3.36 -11.90
N PHE A 438 7.36 2.33 -11.07
CA PHE A 438 6.14 2.13 -10.29
C PHE A 438 6.47 2.15 -8.81
N GLN A 439 5.57 2.71 -8.01
CA GLN A 439 5.71 2.79 -6.57
C GLN A 439 4.37 2.59 -5.89
N ASN A 440 4.41 2.24 -4.62
CA ASN A 440 3.27 2.31 -3.71
C ASN A 440 3.52 3.38 -2.63
N ASP A 441 2.46 4.01 -2.13
CA ASP A 441 2.54 5.11 -1.17
C ASP A 441 1.47 4.94 -0.08
N ASN A 442 1.92 4.89 1.17
CA ASN A 442 1.08 4.68 2.35
C ASN A 442 0.36 5.99 2.77
N ASP A 443 -0.67 5.91 3.61
CA ASP A 443 -1.45 7.05 4.13
C ASP A 443 -2.16 6.83 5.49
N ASP A 444 -2.50 7.94 6.18
CA ASP A 444 -3.49 8.07 7.26
C ASP A 444 -4.36 9.35 7.04
N PRO A 445 -5.66 9.34 6.60
CA PRO A 445 -6.70 8.28 6.53
C PRO A 445 -7.15 7.86 5.10
N PRO A 446 -7.77 6.67 4.95
CA PRO A 446 -7.45 5.67 3.91
C PRO A 446 -7.42 6.18 2.46
N ALA A 447 -6.23 6.47 1.94
CA ALA A 447 -6.02 6.63 0.49
C ALA A 447 -4.68 6.08 -0.02
N CYS A 448 -4.23 4.92 0.48
CA CYS A 448 -3.07 4.21 -0.08
C CYS A 448 -3.23 4.00 -1.58
N ARG A 449 -2.12 4.03 -2.31
CA ARG A 449 -2.12 3.96 -3.76
C ARG A 449 -0.95 3.17 -4.35
N THR A 450 -1.17 2.68 -5.56
CA THR A 450 -0.12 2.22 -6.48
C THR A 450 -0.11 3.16 -7.68
N THR A 451 1.06 3.70 -8.03
CA THR A 451 1.17 4.79 -9.02
C THR A 451 2.35 4.58 -9.97
N TRP A 452 2.14 4.86 -11.25
CA TRP A 452 3.23 5.07 -12.20
C TRP A 452 3.84 6.46 -12.00
N LEU A 453 5.16 6.54 -11.80
CA LEU A 453 5.85 7.77 -11.51
C LEU A 453 6.40 8.42 -12.80
N MET A 454 5.78 9.54 -13.20
CA MET A 454 6.28 10.38 -14.28
C MET A 454 7.46 11.24 -13.80
N GLU A 455 8.54 11.31 -14.59
CA GLU A 455 9.76 12.05 -14.22
C GLU A 455 9.47 13.52 -13.86
N GLY A 456 9.90 13.93 -12.68
CA GLY A 456 9.69 15.26 -12.11
C GLY A 456 8.29 15.51 -11.55
N GLY A 457 7.46 14.46 -11.49
CA GLY A 457 6.07 14.51 -11.08
C GLY A 457 5.85 14.88 -9.62
N PHE A 458 4.78 15.64 -9.36
CA PHE A 458 4.31 15.96 -8.02
C PHE A 458 3.04 15.19 -7.68
N LEU A 459 3.04 14.51 -6.54
CA LEU A 459 1.95 13.60 -6.14
C LEU A 459 1.10 14.08 -4.96
N GLY A 460 1.28 15.34 -4.54
CA GLY A 460 0.22 16.10 -3.90
C GLY A 460 -0.01 15.91 -2.41
N PHE A 461 0.82 15.17 -1.64
CA PHE A 461 0.56 14.96 -0.20
C PHE A 461 0.64 16.25 0.63
N PHE A 462 1.59 17.13 0.33
CA PHE A 462 1.69 18.48 0.86
C PHE A 462 1.38 19.52 -0.21
N SER A 463 1.29 20.80 0.15
CA SER A 463 1.17 21.86 -0.84
C SER A 463 2.41 21.91 -1.74
N PRO A 464 2.35 22.48 -2.96
CA PRO A 464 3.50 22.55 -3.86
C PRO A 464 4.74 23.26 -3.28
N ASP A 465 4.55 24.11 -2.27
CA ASP A 465 5.65 24.75 -1.51
C ASP A 465 6.06 23.97 -0.25
N GLY A 466 5.42 22.83 0.03
CA GLY A 466 5.69 21.99 1.20
C GLY A 466 5.31 22.60 2.55
N LYS A 467 4.57 23.71 2.58
CA LYS A 467 4.28 24.44 3.84
C LYS A 467 2.98 24.03 4.51
N ARG A 468 2.07 23.35 3.80
CA ARG A 468 0.73 23.03 4.29
C ARG A 468 0.38 21.57 4.09
N SER A 469 -0.38 21.02 5.04
CA SER A 469 -0.98 19.70 4.93
C SER A 469 -2.10 19.70 3.88
N TRP A 470 -2.45 18.55 3.32
CA TRP A 470 -3.60 18.44 2.41
C TRP A 470 -4.93 18.81 3.08
N ARG A 471 -5.06 18.58 4.39
CA ARG A 471 -6.26 18.94 5.15
C ARG A 471 -6.53 20.44 5.15
N ALA A 472 -5.47 21.25 5.21
CA ALA A 472 -5.56 22.70 5.13
C ALA A 472 -6.04 23.20 3.75
N ASP A 473 -5.79 22.42 2.70
CA ASP A 473 -6.09 22.76 1.31
C ASP A 473 -7.32 21.99 0.76
N ARG A 474 -7.96 21.16 1.58
CA ARG A 474 -9.14 20.37 1.17
C ARG A 474 -10.25 21.31 0.71
N ARG A 475 -10.73 21.07 -0.51
CA ARG A 475 -11.80 21.85 -1.14
C ARG A 475 -13.18 21.29 -0.74
N PRO A 476 -14.23 22.12 -0.70
CA PRO A 476 -15.58 21.64 -0.44
C PRO A 476 -15.99 20.53 -1.41
N GLY A 477 -16.57 19.46 -0.88
CA GLY A 477 -17.07 18.33 -1.67
C GLY A 477 -16.03 17.28 -2.04
N GLN A 478 -14.73 17.51 -1.83
CA GLN A 478 -13.71 16.49 -2.05
C GLN A 478 -13.83 15.37 -1.02
N ASN A 479 -13.76 14.12 -1.47
CA ASN A 479 -13.49 13.00 -0.55
C ASN A 479 -12.01 13.02 -0.11
N VAL A 480 -11.67 12.15 0.85
CA VAL A 480 -10.30 12.09 1.39
C VAL A 480 -9.26 11.76 0.31
N PRO A 481 -9.40 10.69 -0.50
CA PRO A 481 -8.47 10.40 -1.60
C PRO A 481 -8.21 11.57 -2.56
N GLU A 482 -9.25 12.29 -2.96
CA GLU A 482 -9.13 13.43 -3.87
C GLU A 482 -8.39 14.60 -3.23
N ALA A 483 -8.69 14.91 -1.97
CA ALA A 483 -8.09 16.02 -1.24
C ALA A 483 -6.63 15.74 -0.90
N GLN A 484 -6.36 14.55 -0.39
CA GLN A 484 -5.05 14.16 0.11
C GLN A 484 -3.98 14.15 -0.98
N TRP A 485 -4.34 13.64 -2.15
CA TRP A 485 -3.47 13.65 -3.31
C TRP A 485 -3.70 14.85 -4.21
N ARG A 486 -4.40 15.90 -3.74
CA ARG A 486 -4.65 17.17 -4.46
C ARG A 486 -5.07 16.99 -5.92
N GLN A 487 -5.99 16.06 -6.17
CA GLN A 487 -6.32 15.63 -7.54
C GLN A 487 -7.09 16.67 -8.35
N TRP A 488 -7.65 17.69 -7.69
CA TRP A 488 -8.31 18.80 -8.36
C TRP A 488 -7.36 19.99 -8.62
N ASP A 489 -6.10 19.93 -8.18
CA ASP A 489 -5.13 21.03 -8.31
C ASP A 489 -4.30 20.89 -9.61
N PRO A 490 -3.98 21.98 -10.32
CA PRO A 490 -2.99 21.97 -11.39
C PRO A 490 -1.60 21.68 -10.86
N GLY A 491 -0.80 20.97 -11.65
CA GLY A 491 0.56 20.58 -11.25
C GLY A 491 0.62 19.25 -10.51
N THR A 492 -0.52 18.65 -10.15
CA THR A 492 -0.58 17.34 -9.49
C THR A 492 -0.92 16.24 -10.48
N LEU A 493 -0.17 15.14 -10.42
CA LEU A 493 -0.40 13.98 -11.29
C LEU A 493 -1.57 13.13 -10.82
N PRO A 494 -2.24 12.43 -11.76
CA PRO A 494 -3.20 11.38 -11.42
C PRO A 494 -2.60 10.37 -10.43
N PRO A 495 -3.39 9.84 -9.50
CA PRO A 495 -2.87 9.08 -8.37
C PRO A 495 -2.62 7.60 -8.70
N GLY A 496 -2.91 7.16 -9.93
CA GLY A 496 -2.95 5.73 -10.26
C GLY A 496 -4.16 5.05 -9.64
N ASP A 497 -3.94 3.88 -9.03
CA ASP A 497 -4.97 3.14 -8.29
C ASP A 497 -4.96 3.57 -6.82
N VAL A 498 -6.01 4.25 -6.35
CA VAL A 498 -6.23 4.55 -4.93
C VAL A 498 -7.17 3.50 -4.35
N TYR A 499 -6.63 2.63 -3.51
CA TYR A 499 -7.34 1.44 -3.04
C TYR A 499 -7.81 1.51 -1.58
N GLY A 500 -7.59 2.64 -0.91
CA GLY A 500 -8.13 2.92 0.42
C GLY A 500 -7.16 2.58 1.55
N GLY A 501 -7.63 1.90 2.59
CA GLY A 501 -6.82 1.61 3.78
C GLY A 501 -5.85 0.47 3.51
N GLY A 502 -4.61 0.63 4.00
CA GLY A 502 -3.55 -0.36 3.87
C GLY A 502 -2.26 0.12 4.52
N SER A 503 -1.18 -0.62 4.27
CA SER A 503 0.18 -0.25 4.64
C SER A 503 1.11 -0.87 3.61
N PRO A 504 1.22 -0.26 2.42
CA PRO A 504 2.06 -0.76 1.35
C PRO A 504 3.53 -0.84 1.77
N THR A 505 4.20 -1.89 1.29
CA THR A 505 5.60 -2.22 1.59
C THR A 505 6.34 -2.53 0.28
N GLY A 506 7.09 -3.63 0.16
CA GLY A 506 7.87 -3.93 -1.04
C GLY A 506 7.06 -4.07 -2.34
N ILE A 507 7.73 -3.85 -3.48
CA ILE A 507 7.11 -3.85 -4.81
C ILE A 507 8.07 -4.35 -5.88
N CYS A 508 7.60 -5.24 -6.77
CA CYS A 508 8.43 -5.75 -7.87
C CYS A 508 7.69 -5.83 -9.20
N PHE A 509 8.45 -5.83 -10.30
CA PHE A 509 7.94 -6.01 -11.65
C PHE A 509 8.55 -7.25 -12.31
N TYR A 510 7.69 -8.21 -12.67
CA TYR A 510 8.08 -9.49 -13.26
C TYR A 510 8.13 -9.40 -14.80
N GLU A 511 9.31 -9.59 -15.39
CA GLU A 511 9.52 -9.40 -16.84
C GLU A 511 9.82 -10.70 -17.60
N ASN A 512 10.49 -11.61 -16.90
CA ASN A 512 10.95 -12.91 -17.37
C ASN A 512 11.36 -13.74 -16.15
N GLY A 513 11.54 -15.05 -16.33
CA GLY A 513 12.01 -15.95 -15.29
C GLY A 513 11.30 -17.31 -15.36
N ALA A 514 11.09 -17.94 -14.20
CA ALA A 514 10.51 -19.26 -14.06
C ALA A 514 8.99 -19.32 -14.18
N LEU A 515 8.25 -18.26 -13.83
CA LEU A 515 6.79 -18.25 -13.86
C LEU A 515 6.28 -18.37 -15.32
N PRO A 516 5.06 -18.92 -15.52
CA PRO A 516 4.43 -18.97 -16.83
C PRO A 516 4.40 -17.60 -17.52
N SER A 517 4.52 -17.59 -18.85
CA SER A 517 4.67 -16.35 -19.64
C SER A 517 3.53 -15.33 -19.44
N ARG A 518 2.37 -15.75 -18.94
CA ARG A 518 1.24 -14.87 -18.60
C ARG A 518 1.57 -13.88 -17.47
N TYR A 519 2.57 -14.15 -16.65
CA TYR A 519 3.03 -13.29 -15.57
C TYR A 519 4.05 -12.24 -16.03
N ALA A 520 4.56 -12.32 -17.27
CA ALA A 520 5.39 -11.25 -17.81
C ALA A 520 4.56 -9.96 -17.91
N GLY A 521 5.05 -8.90 -17.26
CA GLY A 521 4.33 -7.64 -17.09
C GLY A 521 3.57 -7.52 -15.77
N LEU A 522 3.66 -8.50 -14.85
CA LEU A 522 3.05 -8.42 -13.53
C LEU A 522 3.80 -7.40 -12.66
N LEU A 523 3.10 -6.38 -12.19
CA LEU A 523 3.49 -5.56 -11.06
C LEU A 523 2.85 -6.13 -9.80
N ALA A 524 3.66 -6.57 -8.84
CA ALA A 524 3.24 -7.13 -7.57
C ALA A 524 3.61 -6.16 -6.44
N SER A 525 2.61 -5.70 -5.68
CA SER A 525 2.76 -4.68 -4.63
C SER A 525 2.26 -5.22 -3.30
N CYS A 526 3.16 -5.38 -2.32
CA CYS A 526 2.83 -5.86 -0.99
C CYS A 526 2.04 -4.81 -0.21
N ASP A 527 1.06 -5.27 0.57
CA ASP A 527 0.36 -4.44 1.55
C ASP A 527 0.22 -5.21 2.86
N ALA A 528 1.09 -4.88 3.82
CA ALA A 528 1.12 -5.49 5.13
C ALA A 528 -0.19 -5.24 5.90
N GLY A 529 -0.82 -4.08 5.72
CA GLY A 529 -2.05 -3.71 6.40
C GLY A 529 -3.24 -4.55 5.94
N ARG A 530 -3.30 -4.82 4.63
CA ARG A 530 -4.35 -5.60 3.96
C ARG A 530 -4.06 -7.10 3.93
N ARG A 531 -2.85 -7.52 4.31
CA ARG A 531 -2.40 -8.93 4.34
C ARG A 531 -2.47 -9.58 2.96
N GLU A 532 -2.08 -8.81 1.95
CA GLU A 532 -2.17 -9.24 0.55
C GLU A 532 -1.01 -8.66 -0.28
N VAL A 533 -0.75 -9.31 -1.40
CA VAL A 533 0.03 -8.76 -2.50
C VAL A 533 -0.94 -8.45 -3.62
N LEU A 534 -1.01 -7.17 -3.97
CA LEU A 534 -1.83 -6.65 -5.06
C LEU A 534 -1.15 -6.94 -6.39
N GLY A 535 -1.90 -7.47 -7.35
CA GLY A 535 -1.43 -7.68 -8.72
C GLY A 535 -1.96 -6.61 -9.68
N TYR A 536 -1.12 -6.20 -10.61
CA TYR A 536 -1.50 -5.33 -11.74
C TYR A 536 -0.79 -5.78 -13.02
N TYR A 537 -1.48 -5.61 -14.15
CA TYR A 537 -0.84 -5.59 -15.47
C TYR A 537 -0.98 -4.17 -16.02
N PRO A 538 0.02 -3.29 -15.87
CA PRO A 538 -0.06 -1.91 -16.35
C PRO A 538 -0.28 -1.87 -17.87
N VAL A 539 -1.40 -1.28 -18.29
CA VAL A 539 -1.75 -1.13 -19.72
C VAL A 539 -1.54 0.32 -20.14
N PRO A 540 -0.70 0.61 -21.15
CA PRO A 540 -0.58 1.95 -21.70
C PRO A 540 -1.94 2.49 -22.17
N GLU A 541 -2.33 3.67 -21.69
CA GLU A 541 -3.59 4.35 -22.05
C GLU A 541 -3.32 5.84 -22.24
N GLY A 542 -3.39 6.32 -23.48
CA GLY A 542 -2.99 7.68 -23.81
C GLY A 542 -1.54 7.94 -23.40
N SER A 543 -1.29 9.02 -22.67
CA SER A 543 0.02 9.31 -22.10
C SER A 543 0.24 8.72 -20.70
N SER A 544 -0.55 7.75 -20.26
CA SER A 544 -0.50 7.18 -18.90
C SER A 544 -0.51 5.65 -18.92
N PHE A 545 -0.67 5.05 -17.74
CA PHE A 545 -0.98 3.65 -17.56
C PHE A 545 -2.31 3.49 -16.82
N LYS A 546 -3.12 2.54 -17.27
CA LYS A 546 -4.26 2.02 -16.53
C LYS A 546 -3.79 0.91 -15.60
N LEU A 547 -4.12 1.02 -14.33
CA LEU A 547 -3.76 0.07 -13.27
C LEU A 547 -5.02 -0.68 -12.80
N ALA A 548 -5.33 -1.80 -13.45
CA ALA A 548 -6.41 -2.68 -13.04
C ALA A 548 -5.90 -3.65 -11.97
N ARG A 549 -6.30 -3.41 -10.72
CA ARG A 549 -5.92 -4.22 -9.56
C ARG A 549 -6.64 -5.57 -9.54
N PHE A 550 -5.96 -6.62 -9.13
CA PHE A 550 -6.54 -7.90 -8.72
C PHE A 550 -5.82 -8.46 -7.47
N GLU A 551 -6.45 -9.40 -6.78
CA GLU A 551 -5.85 -10.09 -5.64
C GLU A 551 -4.87 -11.15 -6.16
N PHE A 552 -3.56 -10.97 -5.94
CA PHE A 552 -2.54 -11.91 -6.44
C PHE A 552 -2.16 -12.94 -5.38
N ILE A 553 -1.84 -12.50 -4.16
CA ILE A 553 -1.56 -13.36 -3.01
C ILE A 553 -2.35 -12.81 -1.83
N LYS A 554 -3.04 -13.64 -1.06
CA LYS A 554 -3.85 -13.17 0.07
C LYS A 554 -3.98 -14.21 1.17
N SER A 555 -3.93 -13.77 2.43
CA SER A 555 -4.24 -14.64 3.56
C SER A 555 -5.74 -15.01 3.57
N ALA A 556 -6.06 -16.30 3.62
CA ALA A 556 -7.43 -16.81 3.63
C ALA A 556 -8.15 -16.62 4.97
N SER A 557 -7.40 -16.57 6.09
CA SER A 557 -7.96 -16.41 7.44
C SER A 557 -6.96 -16.02 8.52
N ASP A 558 -5.67 -15.93 8.21
CA ASP A 558 -4.61 -15.70 9.18
C ASP A 558 -4.34 -14.19 9.35
N TYR A 559 -4.49 -13.70 10.57
CA TYR A 559 -4.29 -12.29 10.91
C TYR A 559 -2.81 -11.89 11.05
N LEU A 560 -1.90 -12.88 10.95
CA LEU A 560 -0.46 -12.72 11.18
C LEU A 560 0.36 -12.55 9.91
N PHE A 561 -0.18 -12.91 8.75
CA PHE A 561 0.50 -12.71 7.47
C PHE A 561 0.72 -11.22 7.20
N ARG A 562 1.97 -10.78 7.15
CA ARG A 562 2.41 -9.39 6.94
C ARG A 562 3.48 -9.36 5.85
N PRO A 563 3.08 -9.36 4.57
CA PRO A 563 4.06 -9.28 3.48
C PRO A 563 4.87 -7.98 3.60
N SER A 564 6.16 -8.10 3.91
CA SER A 564 7.07 -6.96 4.08
C SER A 564 7.81 -6.63 2.80
N ASP A 565 8.12 -7.62 1.97
CA ASP A 565 8.82 -7.39 0.70
C ASP A 565 8.60 -8.51 -0.31
N ILE A 566 8.70 -8.20 -1.61
CA ILE A 566 8.64 -9.17 -2.70
C ILE A 566 9.70 -8.85 -3.75
N MET A 567 10.42 -9.88 -4.21
CA MET A 567 11.45 -9.73 -5.24
C MET A 567 11.45 -10.87 -6.26
N VAL A 568 12.11 -10.63 -7.40
CA VAL A 568 12.39 -11.65 -8.42
C VAL A 568 13.78 -12.22 -8.17
N GLY A 569 13.88 -13.51 -7.85
CA GLY A 569 15.14 -14.19 -7.60
C GLY A 569 15.96 -14.41 -8.87
N ALA A 570 17.26 -14.70 -8.73
CA ALA A 570 18.14 -14.98 -9.86
C ALA A 570 17.75 -16.26 -10.65
N ASP A 571 17.05 -17.18 -9.99
CA ASP A 571 16.45 -18.39 -10.57
C ASP A 571 15.13 -18.10 -11.33
N GLY A 572 14.61 -16.86 -11.23
CA GLY A 572 13.38 -16.40 -11.86
C GLY A 572 12.09 -16.72 -11.12
N ALA A 573 12.15 -17.28 -9.90
CA ALA A 573 11.01 -17.38 -9.01
C ALA A 573 10.71 -16.04 -8.30
N LEU A 574 9.54 -15.92 -7.67
CA LEU A 574 9.23 -14.80 -6.79
C LEU A 574 9.49 -15.21 -5.33
N TYR A 575 10.10 -14.33 -4.56
CA TYR A 575 10.36 -14.52 -3.13
C TYR A 575 9.64 -13.43 -2.34
N LEU A 576 8.87 -13.83 -1.33
CA LEU A 576 8.03 -12.97 -0.51
C LEU A 576 8.44 -13.09 0.95
N SER A 577 8.86 -12.00 1.59
CA SER A 577 9.10 -11.98 3.03
C SER A 577 7.84 -11.63 3.81
N ASP A 578 7.71 -12.23 4.98
CA ASP A 578 6.64 -12.03 5.93
C ASP A 578 7.22 -11.72 7.31
N TRP A 579 6.81 -10.58 7.87
CA TRP A 579 7.24 -10.11 9.19
C TRP A 579 6.55 -10.83 10.35
N PHE A 580 5.36 -11.40 10.13
CA PHE A 580 4.56 -12.05 11.16
C PHE A 580 4.19 -11.17 12.38
N ASP A 581 3.09 -10.41 12.29
CA ASP A 581 2.60 -9.57 13.42
C ASP A 581 1.07 -9.38 13.39
N PRO A 582 0.35 -9.50 14.51
CA PRO A 582 -1.09 -9.21 14.55
C PRO A 582 -1.41 -7.72 14.37
N GLY A 583 -0.50 -6.82 14.74
CA GLY A 583 -0.60 -5.38 14.57
C GLY A 583 -0.09 -4.89 13.22
N VAL A 584 -0.36 -3.62 12.91
CA VAL A 584 0.12 -2.93 11.71
C VAL A 584 0.76 -1.60 12.14
N GLY A 585 1.95 -1.32 11.61
CA GLY A 585 2.67 -0.07 11.83
C GLY A 585 3.49 -0.03 13.13
N GLY A 586 4.49 0.85 13.13
CA GLY A 586 5.50 0.98 14.18
C GLY A 586 5.01 1.25 15.61
N HIS A 587 3.78 1.72 15.77
CA HIS A 587 3.19 2.04 17.06
C HIS A 587 2.57 0.82 17.75
N ASN A 588 2.23 -0.22 16.99
CA ASN A 588 1.40 -1.34 17.46
C ASN A 588 1.96 -2.73 17.11
N THR A 589 3.26 -2.86 16.79
CA THR A 589 3.92 -4.18 16.65
C THR A 589 3.77 -4.98 17.94
N LEU A 590 3.26 -6.21 17.88
CA LEU A 590 3.09 -7.05 19.06
C LEU A 590 4.04 -8.26 19.05
N ASP A 591 4.81 -8.46 17.99
CA ASP A 591 5.75 -9.58 17.90
C ASP A 591 6.97 -9.43 18.83
N GLY A 592 6.95 -10.22 19.91
CA GLY A 592 8.08 -10.44 20.80
C GLY A 592 9.01 -11.57 20.32
N SER A 593 8.55 -12.46 19.44
CA SER A 593 9.31 -13.62 18.97
C SER A 593 10.37 -13.29 17.91
N CYS A 594 10.24 -12.14 17.27
CA CYS A 594 11.07 -11.69 16.14
C CYS A 594 10.99 -12.62 14.92
N SER A 595 9.85 -13.29 14.74
CA SER A 595 9.69 -14.30 13.69
C SER A 595 9.76 -13.65 12.30
N GLY A 596 10.12 -14.44 11.31
CA GLY A 596 10.15 -14.03 9.92
C GLY A 596 10.20 -15.24 9.01
N THR A 597 9.52 -15.15 7.87
CA THR A 597 9.47 -16.23 6.87
C THR A 597 9.68 -15.67 5.47
N ILE A 598 10.39 -16.41 4.63
CA ILE A 598 10.48 -16.17 3.19
C ILE A 598 9.74 -17.31 2.51
N TYR A 599 8.68 -16.98 1.77
CA TYR A 599 8.01 -17.90 0.87
C TYR A 599 8.58 -17.77 -0.54
N ARG A 600 8.67 -18.89 -1.25
CA ARG A 600 8.96 -18.91 -2.69
C ARG A 600 7.69 -19.25 -3.44
N LEU A 601 7.36 -18.45 -4.44
CA LEU A 601 6.29 -18.67 -5.40
C LEU A 601 6.88 -19.02 -6.76
N ALA A 602 6.56 -20.21 -7.26
CA ALA A 602 7.11 -20.76 -8.51
C ALA A 602 6.08 -21.68 -9.22
N PRO A 603 6.32 -22.11 -10.47
CA PRO A 603 5.50 -23.17 -11.07
C PRO A 603 5.55 -24.47 -10.25
N ARG A 604 4.50 -25.28 -10.31
CA ARG A 604 4.47 -26.57 -9.60
C ARG A 604 5.63 -27.49 -9.98
N GLY A 605 6.32 -28.03 -8.98
CA GLY A 605 7.48 -28.90 -9.18
C GLY A 605 8.73 -28.16 -9.67
N PHE A 606 8.80 -26.85 -9.45
CA PHE A 606 9.95 -26.04 -9.85
C PHE A 606 11.21 -26.49 -9.13
N ARG A 607 12.31 -26.58 -9.89
CA ARG A 607 13.65 -26.80 -9.35
C ARG A 607 14.49 -25.57 -9.67
N PRO A 608 15.03 -24.86 -8.66
CA PRO A 608 15.89 -23.71 -8.89
C PRO A 608 17.02 -24.06 -9.84
N ARG A 609 17.24 -23.19 -10.81
CA ARG A 609 18.39 -23.28 -11.69
C ARG A 609 18.86 -21.89 -12.04
N ILE A 610 20.09 -21.61 -11.64
CA ILE A 610 20.75 -20.35 -11.94
C ILE A 610 21.83 -20.63 -12.97
N PRO A 611 21.80 -19.98 -14.14
CA PRO A 611 22.87 -20.12 -15.11
C PRO A 611 24.20 -19.67 -14.52
N GLU A 612 25.24 -20.49 -14.62
CA GLU A 612 26.60 -20.04 -14.33
C GLU A 612 26.97 -18.94 -15.32
N ALA A 613 27.21 -17.73 -14.81
CA ALA A 613 27.54 -16.58 -15.62
C ALA A 613 28.52 -15.67 -14.87
N ALA A 614 29.61 -15.31 -15.54
CA ALA A 614 30.65 -14.44 -14.99
C ALA A 614 30.75 -13.13 -15.79
N PRO A 615 30.96 -11.97 -15.13
CA PRO A 615 30.99 -10.67 -15.78
C PRO A 615 32.27 -10.40 -16.58
N ASP A 616 33.25 -11.29 -16.54
CA ASP A 616 34.57 -11.16 -17.18
C ASP A 616 34.59 -11.56 -18.67
N SER A 617 33.55 -12.24 -19.15
CA SER A 617 33.34 -12.61 -20.55
C SER A 617 32.12 -11.90 -21.13
N ILE A 618 32.09 -11.68 -22.46
CA ILE A 618 30.94 -11.07 -23.13
C ILE A 618 29.72 -12.00 -23.03
N GLU A 619 29.93 -13.30 -23.22
CA GLU A 619 28.88 -14.32 -23.14
C GLU A 619 28.27 -14.38 -21.73
N GLY A 620 29.11 -14.39 -20.69
CA GLY A 620 28.65 -14.36 -19.30
C GLY A 620 27.96 -13.04 -18.95
N ALA A 621 28.48 -11.90 -19.41
CA ALA A 621 27.83 -10.61 -19.17
C ALA A 621 26.47 -10.47 -19.89
N ILE A 622 26.29 -11.07 -21.07
CA ILE A 622 24.99 -11.17 -21.75
C ILE A 622 24.02 -12.04 -20.96
N ALA A 623 24.47 -13.19 -20.43
CA ALA A 623 23.64 -14.05 -19.60
C ALA A 623 23.18 -13.30 -18.33
N LEU A 624 24.08 -12.55 -17.67
CA LEU A 624 23.74 -11.69 -16.54
C LEU A 624 22.74 -10.60 -16.94
N LEU A 625 22.94 -9.89 -18.06
CA LEU A 625 21.99 -8.88 -18.56
C LEU A 625 20.58 -9.46 -18.82
N CYS A 626 20.50 -10.73 -19.22
CA CYS A 626 19.24 -11.44 -19.45
C CYS A 626 18.58 -11.96 -18.17
N SER A 627 19.26 -11.90 -17.02
CA SER A 627 18.75 -12.35 -15.72
C SER A 627 17.37 -11.77 -15.40
N PRO A 628 16.50 -12.50 -14.69
CA PRO A 628 15.24 -11.97 -14.17
C PRO A 628 15.42 -11.12 -12.89
N ALA A 629 16.57 -11.12 -12.22
CA ALA A 629 16.83 -10.29 -11.04
C ALA A 629 17.44 -8.93 -11.42
N GLN A 630 16.87 -7.81 -10.95
CA GLN A 630 17.25 -6.46 -11.42
C GLN A 630 18.72 -6.12 -11.19
N ASN A 631 19.21 -6.38 -9.99
CA ASN A 631 20.59 -6.15 -9.57
C ASN A 631 21.61 -7.04 -10.33
N VAL A 632 21.24 -8.30 -10.66
CA VAL A 632 22.08 -9.20 -11.47
C VAL A 632 22.18 -8.72 -12.92
N ARG A 633 21.08 -8.20 -13.49
CA ARG A 633 21.11 -7.57 -14.82
C ARG A 633 22.03 -6.36 -14.85
N HIS A 634 22.06 -5.58 -13.77
CA HIS A 634 22.93 -4.42 -13.64
C HIS A 634 24.40 -4.81 -13.71
N LEU A 635 24.80 -5.94 -13.09
CA LEU A 635 26.17 -6.46 -13.21
C LEU A 635 26.53 -6.75 -14.69
N GLY A 636 25.65 -7.42 -15.42
CA GLY A 636 25.83 -7.65 -16.87
C GLY A 636 25.91 -6.35 -17.67
N PHE A 637 25.04 -5.38 -17.37
CA PHE A 637 25.06 -4.06 -18.00
C PHE A 637 26.41 -3.34 -17.81
N LYS A 638 26.91 -3.27 -16.57
CA LYS A 638 28.18 -2.58 -16.26
C LYS A 638 29.38 -3.27 -16.91
N ALA A 639 29.39 -4.60 -16.95
CA ALA A 639 30.43 -5.37 -17.62
C ALA A 639 30.46 -5.11 -19.14
N LEU A 640 29.30 -5.13 -19.80
CA LEU A 640 29.20 -4.86 -21.24
C LEU A 640 29.49 -3.40 -21.59
N GLU A 641 29.06 -2.45 -20.75
CA GLU A 641 29.42 -1.04 -20.89
C GLU A 641 30.94 -0.85 -20.82
N ALA A 642 31.60 -1.49 -19.84
CA ALA A 642 33.06 -1.44 -19.69
C ALA A 642 33.79 -2.09 -20.88
N ALA A 643 33.21 -3.10 -21.51
CA ALA A 643 33.75 -3.73 -22.71
C ALA A 643 33.64 -2.86 -23.98
N GLY A 644 32.75 -1.84 -23.97
CA GLY A 644 32.58 -0.88 -25.06
C GLY A 644 32.25 -1.54 -26.40
N GLU A 645 32.89 -1.09 -27.48
CA GLU A 645 32.62 -1.58 -28.85
C GLU A 645 32.77 -3.11 -29.01
N LYS A 646 33.55 -3.79 -28.16
CA LYS A 646 33.71 -5.26 -28.21
C LYS A 646 32.40 -5.99 -27.89
N ALA A 647 31.54 -5.42 -27.05
CA ALA A 647 30.25 -6.00 -26.70
C ALA A 647 29.19 -5.78 -27.78
N LEU A 648 29.41 -4.86 -28.72
CA LEU A 648 28.39 -4.41 -29.67
C LEU A 648 27.77 -5.55 -30.50
N PRO A 649 28.52 -6.52 -31.07
CA PRO A 649 27.91 -7.61 -31.82
C PRO A 649 26.91 -8.41 -30.99
N ALA A 650 27.31 -8.82 -29.79
CA ALA A 650 26.47 -9.63 -28.90
C ALA A 650 25.25 -8.85 -28.37
N VAL A 651 25.43 -7.59 -28.00
CA VAL A 651 24.32 -6.73 -27.53
C VAL A 651 23.33 -6.44 -28.66
N ARG A 652 23.82 -6.28 -29.91
CA ARG A 652 22.95 -6.08 -31.08
C ARG A 652 22.07 -7.29 -31.37
N GLU A 653 22.57 -8.51 -31.14
CA GLU A 653 21.78 -9.74 -31.33
C GLU A 653 20.54 -9.79 -30.42
N LEU A 654 20.62 -9.20 -29.21
CA LEU A 654 19.49 -9.12 -28.28
C LEU A 654 18.31 -8.28 -28.80
N LEU A 655 18.50 -7.43 -29.82
CA LEU A 655 17.38 -6.74 -30.48
C LEU A 655 16.40 -7.73 -31.15
N GLY A 656 16.86 -8.94 -31.46
CA GLY A 656 16.03 -10.02 -32.00
C GLY A 656 15.50 -11.00 -30.95
N HIS A 657 15.73 -10.74 -29.65
CA HIS A 657 15.31 -11.65 -28.57
C HIS A 657 13.78 -11.79 -28.50
N TYR A 658 13.24 -12.97 -28.18
CA TYR A 658 11.78 -13.19 -28.18
C TYR A 658 11.02 -12.39 -27.09
N ASN A 659 11.68 -12.10 -25.97
CA ASN A 659 11.13 -11.31 -24.87
C ASN A 659 11.47 -9.81 -25.06
N GLY A 660 10.45 -8.97 -25.18
CA GLY A 660 10.59 -7.53 -25.40
C GLY A 660 11.27 -6.75 -24.26
N TYR A 661 11.19 -7.22 -23.01
CA TYR A 661 11.94 -6.61 -21.90
C TYR A 661 13.44 -6.83 -22.05
N VAL A 662 13.87 -8.00 -22.54
CA VAL A 662 15.29 -8.28 -22.82
C VAL A 662 15.78 -7.45 -24.01
N GLN A 663 14.96 -7.31 -25.07
CA GLN A 663 15.26 -6.37 -26.17
C GLN A 663 15.46 -4.95 -25.63
N ALA A 664 14.60 -4.52 -24.68
CA ALA A 664 14.66 -3.18 -24.13
C ALA A 664 15.99 -2.89 -23.40
N ARG A 665 16.52 -3.87 -22.66
CA ARG A 665 17.84 -3.77 -21.99
C ARG A 665 18.98 -3.52 -22.98
N ALA A 666 18.92 -4.12 -24.16
CA ALA A 666 19.90 -3.90 -25.21
C ALA A 666 19.85 -2.45 -25.74
N VAL A 667 18.64 -1.89 -25.94
CA VAL A 667 18.47 -0.52 -26.45
C VAL A 667 19.09 0.53 -25.52
N TRP A 668 19.00 0.34 -24.20
CA TRP A 668 19.66 1.22 -23.23
C TRP A 668 21.18 1.22 -23.34
N LEU A 669 21.76 0.06 -23.61
CA LEU A 669 23.20 -0.16 -23.61
C LEU A 669 23.86 0.24 -24.94
N LEU A 670 23.20 0.00 -26.08
CA LEU A 670 23.71 0.30 -27.41
C LEU A 670 24.37 1.69 -27.57
N PRO A 671 23.77 2.82 -27.14
CA PRO A 671 24.38 4.14 -27.35
C PRO A 671 25.66 4.36 -26.53
N LEU A 672 25.95 3.49 -25.55
CA LEU A 672 27.17 3.52 -24.73
C LEU A 672 28.32 2.70 -25.34
N LEU A 673 28.06 1.87 -26.36
CA LEU A 673 29.02 0.96 -26.98
C LEU A 673 29.72 1.56 -28.22
N GLY A 674 29.95 2.88 -28.21
CA GLY A 674 30.65 3.60 -29.29
C GLY A 674 29.76 4.13 -30.42
N PRO A 675 30.36 4.74 -31.46
CA PRO A 675 29.63 5.49 -32.49
C PRO A 675 28.61 4.66 -33.28
N GLU A 676 28.89 3.38 -33.52
CA GLU A 676 27.98 2.49 -34.24
C GLU A 676 26.76 2.11 -33.40
N GLY A 677 26.93 1.84 -32.11
CA GLY A 677 25.82 1.61 -31.19
C GLY A 677 24.91 2.84 -31.07
N LEU A 678 25.49 4.05 -31.03
CA LEU A 678 24.76 5.30 -31.11
C LEU A 678 23.98 5.45 -32.43
N ARG A 679 24.59 5.07 -33.56
CA ARG A 679 23.94 5.09 -34.88
C ARG A 679 22.74 4.14 -34.94
N ILE A 680 22.88 2.93 -34.43
CA ILE A 680 21.79 1.94 -34.35
C ILE A 680 20.63 2.50 -33.52
N THR A 681 20.93 3.03 -32.33
CA THR A 681 19.92 3.59 -31.42
C THR A 681 19.18 4.78 -32.05
N ARG A 682 19.87 5.66 -32.78
CA ARG A 682 19.24 6.75 -33.54
C ARG A 682 18.27 6.26 -34.61
N ALA A 683 18.57 5.15 -35.28
CA ALA A 683 17.69 4.57 -36.28
C ALA A 683 16.39 4.03 -35.65
N LEU A 684 16.43 3.56 -34.40
CA LEU A 684 15.24 3.11 -33.66
C LEU A 684 14.22 4.24 -33.39
N LEU A 685 14.65 5.50 -33.45
CA LEU A 685 13.73 6.65 -33.38
C LEU A 685 12.75 6.72 -34.56
N ASP A 686 13.00 5.97 -35.65
CA ASP A 686 12.11 5.84 -36.82
C ASP A 686 11.29 4.54 -36.81
N SER A 687 11.32 3.76 -35.72
CA SER A 687 10.55 2.52 -35.58
C SER A 687 9.04 2.77 -35.75
N PRO A 688 8.28 1.87 -36.41
CA PRO A 688 6.82 1.96 -36.43
C PRO A 688 6.21 1.79 -35.02
N ASP A 689 6.89 1.06 -34.13
CA ASP A 689 6.45 0.84 -32.76
C ASP A 689 6.78 2.02 -31.84
N ALA A 690 5.76 2.57 -31.17
CA ALA A 690 5.89 3.74 -30.32
C ALA A 690 6.75 3.47 -29.07
N GLN A 691 6.66 2.27 -28.50
CA GLN A 691 7.43 1.90 -27.31
C GLN A 691 8.93 1.85 -27.62
N THR A 692 9.31 1.34 -28.80
CA THR A 692 10.67 1.36 -29.31
C THR A 692 11.18 2.79 -29.52
N ARG A 693 10.37 3.68 -30.10
CA ARG A 693 10.75 5.10 -30.28
C ARG A 693 10.96 5.80 -28.92
N LEU A 694 10.04 5.57 -27.97
CA LEU A 694 10.13 6.10 -26.61
C LEU A 694 11.43 5.63 -25.91
N LEU A 695 11.70 4.33 -26.00
CA LEU A 695 12.88 3.73 -25.38
C LEU A 695 14.19 4.24 -26.00
N ALA A 696 14.24 4.36 -27.32
CA ALA A 696 15.39 4.92 -28.02
C ALA A 696 15.62 6.40 -27.63
N PHE A 697 14.55 7.19 -27.50
CA PHE A 697 14.62 8.57 -27.03
C PHE A 697 15.22 8.64 -25.61
N ARG A 698 14.71 7.83 -24.69
CA ARG A 698 15.20 7.74 -23.30
C ARG A 698 16.67 7.32 -23.25
N SER A 699 17.06 6.32 -24.05
CA SER A 699 18.42 5.77 -24.08
C SER A 699 19.43 6.78 -24.62
N LEU A 700 19.09 7.52 -25.69
CA LEU A 700 19.93 8.59 -26.23
C LEU A 700 20.09 9.74 -25.24
N ARG A 701 19.01 10.13 -24.55
CA ARG A 701 19.06 11.14 -23.48
C ARG A 701 19.97 10.70 -22.33
N ASN A 702 19.92 9.42 -21.96
CA ASN A 702 20.80 8.87 -20.92
C ASN A 702 22.28 8.85 -21.35
N ALA A 703 22.55 8.57 -22.62
CA ALA A 703 23.89 8.64 -23.22
C ALA A 703 24.40 10.08 -23.44
N GLY A 704 23.65 11.10 -23.00
CA GLY A 704 24.07 12.50 -23.02
C GLY A 704 23.76 13.26 -24.32
N GLU A 705 22.90 12.73 -25.20
CA GLU A 705 22.42 13.53 -26.33
C GLU A 705 21.55 14.71 -25.86
N ASP A 706 21.72 15.85 -26.54
CA ASP A 706 20.99 17.08 -26.24
C ASP A 706 19.47 16.87 -26.40
N PRO A 707 18.68 17.05 -25.32
CA PRO A 707 17.22 16.97 -25.36
C PRO A 707 16.58 17.88 -26.42
N LEU A 708 17.13 19.06 -26.68
CA LEU A 708 16.57 19.98 -27.69
C LEU A 708 16.70 19.42 -29.11
N LYS A 709 17.83 18.77 -29.40
CA LYS A 709 18.06 18.11 -30.69
C LYS A 709 17.11 16.92 -30.88
N LEU A 710 16.93 16.12 -29.83
CA LEU A 710 15.99 14.99 -29.86
C LEU A 710 14.54 15.47 -30.00
N ALA A 711 14.14 16.49 -29.25
CA ALA A 711 12.80 17.09 -29.33
C ALA A 711 12.47 17.59 -30.73
N GLY A 712 13.45 18.16 -31.44
CA GLY A 712 13.34 18.61 -32.83
C GLY A 712 12.86 17.53 -33.81
N LYS A 713 13.07 16.24 -33.51
CA LYS A 713 12.58 15.13 -34.34
C LYS A 713 11.07 14.88 -34.17
N PHE A 714 10.55 15.00 -32.95
CA PHE A 714 9.23 14.49 -32.59
C PHE A 714 8.14 15.55 -32.46
N TYR A 715 8.50 16.78 -32.07
CA TYR A 715 7.54 17.78 -31.58
C TYR A 715 6.34 18.06 -32.52
N ALA A 716 6.54 17.97 -33.83
CA ALA A 716 5.52 18.32 -34.83
C ALA A 716 4.66 17.12 -35.28
N SER A 717 5.26 15.94 -35.45
CA SER A 717 4.65 14.83 -36.19
C SER A 717 4.33 13.60 -35.33
N GLU A 718 4.94 13.44 -34.15
CA GLU A 718 4.83 12.22 -33.36
C GLU A 718 3.36 11.90 -33.00
N PRO A 719 2.79 10.78 -33.48
CA PRO A 719 1.39 10.43 -33.25
C PRO A 719 1.12 9.93 -31.83
N ASP A 720 2.10 9.35 -31.14
CA ASP A 720 1.89 8.70 -29.85
C ASP A 720 2.01 9.71 -28.67
N PRO A 721 0.99 9.81 -27.80
CA PRO A 721 1.01 10.72 -26.66
C PRO A 721 2.06 10.38 -25.60
N ALA A 722 2.44 9.11 -25.40
CA ALA A 722 3.47 8.73 -24.43
C ALA A 722 4.88 9.14 -24.91
N VAL A 723 5.15 9.05 -26.22
CA VAL A 723 6.40 9.58 -26.80
C VAL A 723 6.44 11.11 -26.67
N ARG A 724 5.36 11.80 -27.04
CA ARG A 724 5.28 13.27 -26.90
C ARG A 724 5.43 13.73 -25.44
N ARG A 725 4.87 12.98 -24.48
CA ARG A 725 5.02 13.22 -23.04
C ARG A 725 6.50 13.19 -22.63
N GLU A 726 7.24 12.17 -23.03
CA GLU A 726 8.68 12.07 -22.74
C GLU A 726 9.47 13.24 -23.35
N VAL A 727 9.13 13.66 -24.57
CA VAL A 727 9.72 14.84 -25.21
C VAL A 727 9.45 16.10 -24.37
N ALA A 728 8.22 16.31 -23.90
CA ALA A 728 7.87 17.45 -23.07
C ALA A 728 8.67 17.50 -21.75
N LEU A 729 8.79 16.36 -21.05
CA LEU A 729 9.54 16.26 -19.80
C LEU A 729 11.03 16.55 -19.99
N SER A 730 11.60 16.11 -21.12
CA SER A 730 13.02 16.35 -21.44
C SER A 730 13.39 17.83 -21.58
N LEU A 731 12.40 18.71 -21.77
CA LEU A 731 12.57 20.14 -21.97
C LEU A 731 12.48 20.97 -20.67
N ARG A 732 12.19 20.34 -19.52
CA ARG A 732 12.00 21.02 -18.23
C ARG A 732 13.17 21.94 -17.87
N ASP A 733 14.41 21.48 -18.06
CA ASP A 733 15.61 22.24 -17.70
C ASP A 733 16.23 23.00 -18.91
N ALA A 734 15.56 23.00 -20.07
CA ALA A 734 16.04 23.70 -21.26
C ALA A 734 15.81 25.22 -21.17
N PRO A 735 16.54 26.07 -21.93
CA PRO A 735 16.32 27.51 -21.94
C PRO A 735 14.89 27.90 -22.35
N VAL A 736 14.29 28.87 -21.63
CA VAL A 736 12.90 29.34 -21.77
C VAL A 736 12.47 29.54 -23.23
N GLN A 737 13.23 30.31 -24.01
CA GLN A 737 12.88 30.64 -25.40
C GLN A 737 12.94 29.41 -26.31
N ARG A 738 13.82 28.45 -26.02
CA ARG A 738 14.01 27.24 -26.82
C ARG A 738 12.92 26.22 -26.52
N LYS A 739 12.60 25.98 -25.24
CA LYS A 739 11.53 25.05 -24.85
C LYS A 739 10.16 25.54 -25.32
N ALA A 740 9.92 26.85 -25.33
CA ALA A 740 8.63 27.43 -25.67
C ALA A 740 8.20 27.14 -27.12
N ILE A 741 9.16 26.99 -28.04
CA ILE A 741 8.88 26.61 -29.44
C ILE A 741 8.27 25.21 -29.46
N TYR A 742 8.97 24.22 -28.90
CA TYR A 742 8.55 22.82 -28.96
C TYR A 742 7.28 22.56 -28.15
N LEU A 743 7.20 23.08 -26.92
CA LEU A 743 6.03 22.89 -26.05
C LEU A 743 4.77 23.55 -26.61
N GLY A 744 4.90 24.67 -27.33
CA GLY A 744 3.78 25.29 -28.03
C GLY A 744 3.13 24.38 -29.07
N TYR A 745 3.91 23.57 -29.79
CA TYR A 745 3.39 22.56 -30.73
C TYR A 745 2.85 21.33 -30.00
N LEU A 746 3.54 20.86 -28.96
CA LEU A 746 3.11 19.70 -28.18
C LEU A 746 1.74 19.95 -27.52
N LEU A 747 1.52 21.14 -26.97
CA LEU A 747 0.26 21.52 -26.33
C LEU A 747 -0.90 21.73 -27.32
N GLN A 748 -0.63 22.10 -28.58
CA GLN A 748 -1.66 22.11 -29.63
C GLN A 748 -2.25 20.71 -29.90
N ARG A 749 -1.51 19.65 -29.53
CA ARG A 749 -1.94 18.25 -29.65
C ARG A 749 -2.49 17.69 -28.34
N CYS A 750 -2.64 18.52 -27.30
CA CYS A 750 -3.22 18.13 -26.04
C CYS A 750 -4.73 17.87 -26.20
N ARG A 751 -5.20 16.76 -25.66
CA ARG A 751 -6.64 16.50 -25.51
C ARG A 751 -7.10 16.99 -24.15
N ALA A 752 -8.39 17.33 -24.03
CA ALA A 752 -8.95 17.82 -22.76
C ALA A 752 -9.03 16.74 -21.67
N ASP A 753 -9.07 15.47 -22.07
CA ASP A 753 -9.19 14.29 -21.21
C ASP A 753 -7.83 13.65 -20.86
N ASP A 754 -6.74 14.01 -21.53
CA ASP A 754 -5.40 13.47 -21.27
C ASP A 754 -4.66 14.30 -20.21
N ARG A 755 -5.05 14.09 -18.96
CA ARG A 755 -4.51 14.82 -17.80
C ARG A 755 -2.99 14.65 -17.66
N THR A 756 -2.49 13.43 -17.78
CA THR A 756 -1.06 13.13 -17.62
C THR A 756 -0.23 13.87 -18.66
N TYR A 757 -0.71 13.98 -19.90
CA TYR A 757 -0.02 14.68 -20.97
C TYR A 757 0.05 16.18 -20.71
N LEU A 758 -1.08 16.75 -20.27
CA LEU A 758 -1.16 18.16 -19.89
C LEU A 758 -0.19 18.49 -18.75
N GLU A 759 -0.12 17.63 -17.73
CA GLU A 759 0.82 17.81 -16.62
C GLU A 759 2.29 17.68 -17.04
N ALA A 760 2.61 16.74 -17.94
CA ALA A 760 3.94 16.62 -18.50
C ALA A 760 4.37 17.87 -19.28
N CYS A 761 3.46 18.42 -20.09
CA CYS A 761 3.70 19.68 -20.80
C CYS A 761 3.83 20.85 -19.83
N GLY A 762 3.02 20.88 -18.76
CA GLY A 762 3.08 21.89 -17.72
C GLY A 762 4.40 21.85 -16.93
N LEU A 763 4.92 20.67 -16.61
CA LEU A 763 6.26 20.51 -16.01
C LEU A 763 7.35 20.95 -16.97
N GLY A 764 7.26 20.56 -18.25
CA GLY A 764 8.18 21.06 -19.28
C GLY A 764 8.15 22.58 -19.41
N ALA A 765 6.98 23.19 -19.26
CA ALA A 765 6.72 24.63 -19.45
C ALA A 765 7.21 25.52 -18.30
N GLU A 766 7.76 24.97 -17.22
CA GLU A 766 8.23 25.73 -16.05
C GLU A 766 9.09 26.94 -16.47
N GLY A 767 8.61 28.14 -16.09
CA GLY A 767 9.22 29.43 -16.38
C GLY A 767 8.97 29.99 -17.79
N ALA A 768 8.17 29.32 -18.62
CA ALA A 768 7.86 29.68 -20.01
C ALA A 768 6.35 29.76 -20.31
N GLU A 769 5.51 29.71 -19.27
CA GLU A 769 4.05 29.55 -19.34
C GLU A 769 3.38 30.62 -20.21
N GLU A 770 3.72 31.90 -20.00
CA GLU A 770 3.17 33.04 -20.74
C GLU A 770 3.45 32.97 -22.24
N ILE A 771 4.71 32.68 -22.60
CA ILE A 771 5.14 32.60 -24.00
C ILE A 771 4.44 31.42 -24.70
N ILE A 772 4.42 30.27 -24.04
CA ILE A 772 3.81 29.05 -24.56
C ILE A 772 2.30 29.24 -24.75
N TRP A 773 1.60 29.78 -23.76
CA TRP A 773 0.17 30.04 -23.86
C TRP A 773 -0.15 31.01 -25.01
N GLY A 774 0.63 32.09 -25.15
CA GLY A 774 0.51 33.03 -26.27
C GLY A 774 0.66 32.35 -27.63
N ASN A 775 1.66 31.47 -27.77
CA ASN A 775 1.90 30.70 -29.00
C ASN A 775 0.73 29.78 -29.34
N VAL A 776 0.20 29.04 -28.34
CA VAL A 776 -0.95 28.14 -28.52
C VAL A 776 -2.19 28.93 -28.91
N ARG A 777 -2.51 30.02 -28.20
CA ARG A 777 -3.66 30.88 -28.48
C ARG A 777 -3.63 31.44 -29.91
N ASN A 778 -2.48 31.97 -30.31
CA ASN A 778 -2.32 32.58 -31.63
C ASN A 778 -2.40 31.54 -32.75
N SER A 779 -1.79 30.36 -32.55
CA SER A 779 -1.83 29.26 -33.53
C SER A 779 -3.25 28.71 -33.69
N ALA A 780 -4.00 28.59 -32.59
CA ALA A 780 -5.40 28.17 -32.60
C ALA A 780 -6.39 29.28 -33.00
N ARG A 781 -5.92 30.50 -33.30
CA ARG A 781 -6.72 31.67 -33.68
C ARG A 781 -7.84 32.00 -32.68
N ILE A 782 -7.58 31.81 -31.39
CA ILE A 782 -8.56 32.04 -30.34
C ILE A 782 -8.62 33.54 -30.03
N VAL A 783 -9.74 34.16 -30.38
CA VAL A 783 -10.01 35.59 -30.17
C VAL A 783 -11.13 35.80 -29.15
N ASN A 784 -12.25 35.06 -29.27
CA ASN A 784 -13.40 35.18 -28.39
C ASN A 784 -13.18 34.36 -27.09
N ALA A 785 -13.32 35.00 -25.93
CA ALA A 785 -13.17 34.37 -24.63
C ALA A 785 -14.24 33.29 -24.37
N LEU A 786 -15.43 33.42 -24.97
CA LEU A 786 -16.56 32.52 -24.73
C LEU A 786 -16.56 31.27 -25.63
N GLU A 787 -15.71 31.23 -26.65
CA GLU A 787 -15.66 30.13 -27.64
C GLU A 787 -14.42 29.25 -27.51
N TRP A 788 -13.77 29.23 -26.33
CA TRP A 788 -12.59 28.39 -26.11
C TRP A 788 -12.92 26.91 -26.25
N PRO A 789 -12.13 26.14 -27.03
CA PRO A 789 -12.15 24.69 -26.94
C PRO A 789 -11.78 24.23 -25.53
N ASP A 790 -12.36 23.12 -25.07
CA ASP A 790 -12.10 22.57 -23.73
C ASP A 790 -10.61 22.31 -23.47
N ALA A 791 -9.89 21.81 -24.48
CA ALA A 791 -8.45 21.62 -24.40
C ALA A 791 -7.71 22.93 -24.11
N PHE A 792 -8.08 24.03 -24.77
CA PHE A 792 -7.45 25.34 -24.52
C PHE A 792 -7.79 25.90 -23.14
N ALA A 793 -9.02 25.69 -22.66
CA ALA A 793 -9.40 26.05 -21.30
C ALA A 793 -8.56 25.28 -20.27
N ARG A 794 -8.32 23.98 -20.47
CA ARG A 794 -7.46 23.14 -19.62
C ARG A 794 -5.97 23.51 -19.71
N ILE A 795 -5.48 23.89 -20.89
CA ILE A 795 -4.12 24.42 -21.06
C ILE A 795 -3.97 25.73 -20.28
N THR A 796 -4.93 26.64 -20.38
CA THR A 796 -4.93 27.90 -19.63
C THR A 796 -4.99 27.64 -18.13
N TRP A 797 -5.79 26.67 -17.70
CA TRP A 797 -5.88 26.21 -16.32
C TRP A 797 -4.55 25.69 -15.78
N ARG A 798 -3.81 24.90 -16.56
CA ARG A 798 -2.52 24.35 -16.14
C ARG A 798 -1.38 25.38 -16.15
N LEU A 799 -1.36 26.26 -17.14
CA LEU A 799 -0.29 27.25 -17.33
C LEU A 799 -0.53 28.55 -16.56
N HIS A 800 -1.76 28.79 -16.09
CA HIS A 800 -2.19 29.95 -15.31
C HIS A 800 -1.56 31.30 -15.74
N PRO A 801 -1.59 31.67 -17.05
CA PRO A 801 -0.95 32.88 -17.55
C PRO A 801 -1.72 34.13 -17.09
N SER A 802 -1.01 35.13 -16.60
CA SER A 802 -1.57 36.41 -16.19
C SER A 802 -2.30 37.11 -17.35
N ALA A 803 -1.85 36.94 -18.59
CA ALA A 803 -2.50 37.48 -19.78
C ALA A 803 -3.93 36.95 -20.02
N ALA A 804 -4.31 35.81 -19.43
CA ALA A 804 -5.67 35.25 -19.57
C ALA A 804 -6.68 35.85 -18.59
N THR A 805 -6.25 36.60 -17.57
CA THR A 805 -7.11 37.09 -16.47
C THR A 805 -8.39 37.76 -16.95
N GLY A 806 -8.32 38.65 -17.96
CA GLY A 806 -9.50 39.34 -18.50
C GLY A 806 -10.52 38.38 -19.12
N ALA A 807 -10.04 37.45 -19.96
CA ALA A 807 -10.89 36.45 -20.59
C ALA A 807 -11.49 35.47 -19.56
N LEU A 808 -10.75 35.11 -18.51
CA LEU A 808 -11.27 34.25 -17.45
C LEU A 808 -12.39 34.92 -16.64
N VAL A 809 -12.29 36.23 -16.36
CA VAL A 809 -13.38 36.99 -15.72
C VAL A 809 -14.62 37.02 -16.60
N GLU A 810 -14.45 37.26 -17.91
CA GLU A 810 -15.55 37.23 -18.88
C GLU A 810 -16.24 35.86 -18.90
N ARG A 811 -15.45 34.78 -18.96
CA ARG A 811 -15.96 33.41 -18.91
C ARG A 811 -16.71 33.11 -17.61
N ALA A 812 -16.16 33.46 -16.45
CA ALA A 812 -16.80 33.20 -15.17
C ALA A 812 -18.17 33.91 -15.02
N LEU A 813 -18.29 35.13 -15.57
CA LEU A 813 -19.51 35.94 -15.50
C LEU A 813 -20.56 35.58 -16.56
N SER A 814 -20.19 34.93 -17.66
CA SER A 814 -21.11 34.63 -18.75
C SER A 814 -22.12 33.54 -18.39
N GLU A 815 -23.41 33.85 -18.53
CA GLU A 815 -24.50 32.87 -18.36
C GLU A 815 -24.71 31.98 -19.59
N THR A 816 -24.03 32.27 -20.71
CA THR A 816 -24.05 31.41 -21.91
C THR A 816 -23.17 30.18 -21.77
N LEU A 817 -22.24 30.18 -20.81
CA LEU A 817 -21.36 29.05 -20.52
C LEU A 817 -21.98 28.15 -19.45
N SER A 818 -21.64 26.86 -19.50
CA SER A 818 -22.05 25.91 -18.47
C SER A 818 -21.48 26.28 -17.09
N PRO A 819 -22.13 25.90 -15.98
CA PRO A 819 -21.57 26.09 -14.64
C PRO A 819 -20.14 25.57 -14.49
N GLU A 820 -19.82 24.42 -15.11
CA GLU A 820 -18.50 23.78 -15.05
C GLU A 820 -17.43 24.64 -15.73
N ALA A 821 -17.72 25.19 -16.92
CA ALA A 821 -16.79 26.06 -17.63
C ALA A 821 -16.53 27.38 -16.87
N ARG A 822 -17.56 27.89 -16.18
CA ARG A 822 -17.45 29.10 -15.35
C ARG A 822 -16.67 28.85 -14.07
N LEU A 823 -16.89 27.71 -13.41
CA LEU A 823 -16.15 27.30 -12.22
C LEU A 823 -14.68 27.00 -12.55
N LEU A 824 -14.38 26.39 -13.70
CA LEU A 824 -13.02 26.21 -14.19
C LEU A 824 -12.31 27.55 -14.40
N ALA A 825 -13.02 28.59 -14.87
CA ALA A 825 -12.46 29.92 -15.01
C ALA A 825 -12.18 30.59 -13.66
N VAL A 826 -13.08 30.44 -12.68
CA VAL A 826 -12.85 30.87 -11.28
C VAL A 826 -11.63 30.17 -10.68
N GLU A 827 -11.54 28.86 -10.85
CA GLU A 827 -10.40 28.07 -10.37
C GLU A 827 -9.11 28.50 -11.05
N THR A 828 -9.11 28.69 -12.37
CA THR A 828 -7.91 29.17 -13.08
C THR A 828 -7.45 30.52 -12.54
N LEU A 829 -8.38 31.46 -12.31
CA LEU A 829 -8.06 32.75 -11.67
C LEU A 829 -7.46 32.57 -10.28
N ALA A 830 -7.96 31.61 -9.48
CA ALA A 830 -7.44 31.30 -8.15
C ALA A 830 -6.01 30.71 -8.19
N PHE A 831 -5.62 30.09 -9.30
CA PHE A 831 -4.27 29.56 -9.49
C PHE A 831 -3.29 30.52 -10.17
N THR A 832 -3.78 31.61 -10.75
CA THR A 832 -2.95 32.68 -11.33
C THR A 832 -2.36 33.57 -10.25
N ASP A 833 -1.03 33.59 -10.15
CA ASP A 833 -0.29 34.39 -9.18
C ASP A 833 -0.08 35.83 -9.66
N ASP A 834 -1.19 36.57 -9.80
CA ASP A 834 -1.19 37.96 -10.27
C ASP A 834 -2.26 38.79 -9.52
N PRO A 835 -1.95 40.02 -9.04
CA PRO A 835 -2.93 40.87 -8.37
C PRO A 835 -4.19 41.17 -9.20
N ARG A 836 -4.08 41.14 -10.54
CA ARG A 836 -5.24 41.29 -11.45
C ARG A 836 -6.20 40.11 -11.32
N ALA A 837 -5.71 38.90 -11.07
CA ALA A 837 -6.54 37.71 -10.85
C ALA A 837 -7.36 37.83 -9.56
N ALA A 838 -6.74 38.27 -8.45
CA ALA A 838 -7.46 38.57 -7.20
C ALA A 838 -8.55 39.63 -7.41
N THR A 839 -8.21 40.73 -8.10
CA THR A 839 -9.19 41.78 -8.47
C THR A 839 -10.32 41.23 -9.36
N GLY A 840 -9.99 40.32 -10.27
CA GLY A 840 -10.94 39.61 -11.14
C GLY A 840 -11.91 38.74 -10.33
N LEU A 841 -11.40 37.92 -9.42
CA LEU A 841 -12.23 37.11 -8.53
C LEU A 841 -13.15 37.96 -7.66
N VAL A 842 -12.69 39.11 -7.16
CA VAL A 842 -13.56 40.04 -6.41
C VAL A 842 -14.75 40.52 -7.24
N LYS A 843 -14.58 40.71 -8.55
CA LYS A 843 -15.70 41.04 -9.46
C LYS A 843 -16.66 39.87 -9.59
N VAL A 844 -16.14 38.65 -9.73
CA VAL A 844 -16.95 37.42 -9.85
C VAL A 844 -17.72 37.14 -8.55
N ALA A 845 -17.09 37.35 -7.39
CA ALA A 845 -17.65 37.11 -6.07
C ALA A 845 -18.93 37.94 -5.78
N LYS A 846 -19.14 39.05 -6.49
CA LYS A 846 -20.37 39.85 -6.39
C LYS A 846 -21.59 39.20 -7.06
N LYS A 847 -21.41 38.18 -7.89
CA LYS A 847 -22.51 37.48 -8.54
C LYS A 847 -23.21 36.58 -7.52
N LYS A 848 -24.54 36.55 -7.51
CA LYS A 848 -25.30 35.61 -6.69
C LYS A 848 -25.19 34.19 -7.26
N GLY A 849 -25.31 33.19 -6.38
CA GLY A 849 -25.27 31.78 -6.75
C GLY A 849 -23.88 31.15 -6.65
N LEU A 850 -23.77 29.90 -7.12
CA LEU A 850 -22.61 29.03 -6.89
C LEU A 850 -21.27 29.65 -7.33
N VAL A 851 -21.22 30.28 -8.51
CA VAL A 851 -19.99 30.84 -9.08
C VAL A 851 -19.42 31.98 -8.21
N GLY A 852 -20.27 32.89 -7.73
CA GLY A 852 -19.80 33.99 -6.87
C GLY A 852 -19.45 33.52 -5.47
N ALA A 853 -20.19 32.55 -4.92
CA ALA A 853 -19.85 31.93 -3.64
C ALA A 853 -18.46 31.25 -3.69
N GLU A 854 -18.17 30.52 -4.77
CA GLU A 854 -16.88 29.86 -4.95
C GLU A 854 -15.73 30.86 -5.14
N ALA A 855 -15.95 31.95 -5.86
CA ALA A 855 -14.97 33.03 -6.00
C ALA A 855 -14.66 33.71 -4.64
N ALA A 856 -15.68 33.97 -3.82
CA ALA A 856 -15.50 34.52 -2.47
C ALA A 856 -14.72 33.56 -1.56
N ARG A 857 -15.01 32.26 -1.62
CA ARG A 857 -14.29 31.23 -0.89
C ARG A 857 -12.80 31.19 -1.26
N TRP A 858 -12.48 31.17 -2.55
CA TRP A 858 -11.09 31.20 -3.02
C TRP A 858 -10.33 32.43 -2.50
N LEU A 859 -10.94 33.61 -2.55
CA LEU A 859 -10.33 34.84 -2.04
C LEU A 859 -9.93 34.71 -0.57
N VAL A 860 -10.82 34.22 0.29
CA VAL A 860 -10.53 34.04 1.72
C VAL A 860 -9.45 32.98 1.94
N HIS A 861 -9.52 31.84 1.22
CA HIS A 861 -8.57 30.75 1.36
C HIS A 861 -7.14 31.15 0.93
N LEU A 862 -7.02 31.95 -0.12
CA LEU A 862 -5.73 32.33 -0.71
C LEU A 862 -5.07 33.55 -0.05
N ALA A 863 -5.87 34.38 0.63
CA ALA A 863 -5.46 35.68 1.16
C ALA A 863 -4.22 35.66 2.07
N ASN A 864 -3.98 34.57 2.80
CA ASN A 864 -2.82 34.42 3.71
C ASN A 864 -1.84 33.34 3.27
N THR A 865 -2.03 32.79 2.06
CA THR A 865 -1.24 31.67 1.56
C THR A 865 -0.47 32.14 0.34
N ARG A 866 -0.88 31.77 -0.87
CA ARG A 866 -0.21 32.21 -2.10
C ARG A 866 -0.37 33.70 -2.38
N TRP A 867 -1.47 34.31 -1.93
CA TRP A 867 -1.79 35.74 -2.17
C TRP A 867 -1.56 36.63 -0.95
N ARG A 868 -0.74 36.17 0.01
CA ARG A 868 -0.39 36.94 1.21
C ARG A 868 0.11 38.35 0.90
N ASP A 869 0.76 38.52 -0.24
CA ASP A 869 1.36 39.79 -0.66
C ASP A 869 0.40 40.69 -1.46
N PHE A 870 -0.86 40.26 -1.68
CA PHE A 870 -1.85 40.98 -2.50
C PHE A 870 -2.88 41.79 -1.68
N ASP A 871 -2.78 41.79 -0.36
CA ASP A 871 -3.70 42.51 0.56
C ASP A 871 -5.20 42.20 0.31
N VAL A 872 -5.51 40.92 0.10
CA VAL A 872 -6.84 40.45 -0.31
C VAL A 872 -7.93 40.79 0.71
N PHE A 873 -7.63 40.77 2.02
CA PHE A 873 -8.63 41.09 3.04
C PHE A 873 -9.08 42.55 3.01
N SER A 874 -8.17 43.49 2.71
CA SER A 874 -8.53 44.88 2.53
C SER A 874 -9.46 45.06 1.33
N LEU A 875 -9.19 44.36 0.22
CA LEU A 875 -10.06 44.34 -0.96
C LEU A 875 -11.45 43.77 -0.63
N LEU A 876 -11.52 42.67 0.13
CA LEU A 876 -12.78 42.05 0.54
C LEU A 876 -13.62 42.98 1.43
N LYS A 877 -12.99 43.68 2.38
CA LYS A 877 -13.64 44.64 3.28
C LYS A 877 -14.15 45.86 2.51
N GLU A 878 -13.32 46.45 1.64
CA GLU A 878 -13.70 47.60 0.80
C GLU A 878 -14.91 47.28 -0.09
N LYS A 879 -15.00 46.05 -0.61
CA LYS A 879 -16.12 45.62 -1.45
C LYS A 879 -17.30 45.02 -0.68
N GLN A 880 -17.28 45.07 0.65
CA GLN A 880 -18.35 44.56 1.53
C GLN A 880 -18.66 43.07 1.28
N LEU A 881 -17.66 42.28 0.89
CA LEU A 881 -17.80 40.84 0.63
C LEU A 881 -17.48 39.99 1.86
N TYR A 882 -16.53 40.45 2.69
CA TYR A 882 -16.13 39.75 3.90
C TYR A 882 -15.45 40.72 4.87
N ASP A 883 -15.82 40.66 6.15
CA ASP A 883 -15.20 41.42 7.23
C ASP A 883 -14.71 40.49 8.33
N ARG A 884 -13.39 40.38 8.42
CA ARG A 884 -12.67 39.53 9.37
C ARG A 884 -12.91 39.93 10.82
N GLU A 885 -13.09 41.21 11.10
CA GLU A 885 -13.28 41.72 12.47
C GLU A 885 -14.67 41.35 12.98
N ASN A 886 -15.67 41.34 12.10
CA ASN A 886 -17.07 41.08 12.43
C ASN A 886 -17.53 39.64 12.14
N GLN A 887 -16.63 38.73 11.74
CA GLN A 887 -17.00 37.35 11.47
C GLN A 887 -17.56 36.66 12.72
N ALA A 888 -18.79 36.15 12.63
CA ALA A 888 -19.41 35.36 13.67
C ALA A 888 -18.69 34.00 13.81
N ILE A 889 -18.39 33.61 15.04
CA ILE A 889 -17.80 32.32 15.39
C ILE A 889 -18.79 31.63 16.33
N SER A 890 -19.05 30.35 16.09
CA SER A 890 -19.93 29.53 16.93
C SER A 890 -19.10 28.62 17.82
N GLU A 891 -19.43 28.56 19.11
CA GLU A 891 -18.88 27.52 19.99
C GLU A 891 -19.33 26.14 19.51
N ALA A 892 -18.43 25.17 19.63
CA ALA A 892 -18.73 23.77 19.34
C ALA A 892 -17.96 22.90 20.32
N ILE A 893 -18.61 22.41 21.37
CA ILE A 893 -17.97 21.67 22.45
C ILE A 893 -18.39 20.21 22.37
N VAL A 894 -17.42 19.31 22.25
CA VAL A 894 -17.66 17.87 22.45
C VAL A 894 -17.66 17.61 23.96
N PRO A 895 -18.75 17.11 24.58
CA PRO A 895 -18.79 16.84 26.02
C PRO A 895 -17.81 15.73 26.43
N PRO A 896 -17.27 15.75 27.66
CA PRO A 896 -16.49 14.62 28.18
C PRO A 896 -17.36 13.37 28.34
N PRO A 897 -16.80 12.16 28.18
CA PRO A 897 -17.51 10.92 28.49
C PRO A 897 -17.88 10.87 29.98
N PRO A 898 -18.89 10.08 30.37
CA PRO A 898 -19.18 9.81 31.79
C PRO A 898 -17.98 9.16 32.49
N GLU A 899 -17.83 9.39 33.79
CA GLU A 899 -16.72 8.82 34.59
C GLU A 899 -16.77 7.29 34.68
N GLU A 900 -17.97 6.70 34.67
CA GLU A 900 -18.20 5.26 34.64
C GLU A 900 -19.14 4.91 33.48
N SER A 901 -18.79 3.87 32.71
CA SER A 901 -19.65 3.36 31.64
C SER A 901 -20.75 2.48 32.23
N SER A 902 -21.96 2.56 31.66
CA SER A 902 -23.08 1.69 32.03
C SER A 902 -23.05 0.33 31.33
N LEU A 903 -22.04 0.11 30.49
CA LEU A 903 -21.92 -1.07 29.64
C LEU A 903 -21.20 -2.23 30.34
N PRO A 904 -21.57 -3.48 30.02
CA PRO A 904 -20.87 -4.67 30.49
C PRO A 904 -19.49 -4.81 29.84
N ASP A 905 -18.69 -5.76 30.34
CA ASP A 905 -17.36 -6.07 29.80
C ASP A 905 -17.45 -6.48 28.31
N LEU A 906 -16.39 -6.19 27.54
CA LEU A 906 -16.32 -6.51 26.11
C LEU A 906 -16.64 -7.99 25.82
N LYS A 907 -16.23 -8.92 26.69
CA LYS A 907 -16.53 -10.36 26.52
C LYS A 907 -18.02 -10.66 26.61
N GLU A 908 -18.75 -9.94 27.47
CA GLU A 908 -20.18 -10.10 27.63
C GLU A 908 -20.92 -9.53 26.42
N ILE A 909 -20.47 -8.39 25.87
CA ILE A 909 -21.00 -7.81 24.63
C ILE A 909 -20.77 -8.74 23.44
N MET A 910 -19.56 -9.29 23.30
CA MET A 910 -19.20 -10.22 22.22
C MET A 910 -19.92 -11.56 22.29
N ALA A 911 -20.42 -11.95 23.48
CA ALA A 911 -21.20 -13.16 23.66
C ALA A 911 -22.67 -13.00 23.24
N LEU A 912 -23.15 -11.77 23.02
CA LEU A 912 -24.51 -11.51 22.54
C LEU A 912 -24.63 -11.86 21.05
N GLU A 913 -25.80 -12.40 20.67
CA GLU A 913 -26.13 -12.64 19.27
C GLU A 913 -26.56 -11.33 18.61
N GLY A 914 -25.77 -10.85 17.64
CA GLY A 914 -26.02 -9.60 16.93
C GLY A 914 -26.93 -9.76 15.70
N ASP A 915 -27.82 -8.79 15.49
CA ASP A 915 -28.70 -8.67 14.32
C ASP A 915 -28.17 -7.58 13.35
N PRO A 916 -27.72 -7.95 12.13
CA PRO A 916 -27.16 -6.97 11.19
C PRO A 916 -28.17 -5.93 10.69
N VAL A 917 -29.48 -6.20 10.72
CA VAL A 917 -30.50 -5.22 10.31
C VAL A 917 -30.68 -4.15 11.39
N LYS A 918 -30.70 -4.56 12.66
CA LYS A 918 -30.69 -3.60 13.79
C LYS A 918 -29.35 -2.87 13.87
N GLY A 919 -28.25 -3.55 13.57
CA GLY A 919 -26.92 -2.97 13.49
C GLY A 919 -26.81 -1.85 12.46
N MET A 920 -27.41 -2.04 11.27
CA MET A 920 -27.52 -0.98 10.26
C MET A 920 -28.26 0.25 10.80
N THR A 921 -29.31 0.03 11.61
CA THR A 921 -30.05 1.12 12.25
C THR A 921 -29.18 1.83 13.31
N ALA A 922 -28.48 1.08 14.15
CA ALA A 922 -27.56 1.61 15.15
C ALA A 922 -26.40 2.41 14.51
N ALA A 923 -25.91 1.96 13.35
CA ALA A 923 -24.88 2.63 12.56
C ALA A 923 -25.28 4.05 12.11
N GLY A 924 -26.58 4.36 12.08
CA GLY A 924 -27.08 5.72 11.85
C GLY A 924 -26.56 6.76 12.85
N ARG A 925 -26.16 6.35 14.06
CA ARG A 925 -25.51 7.24 15.04
C ARG A 925 -24.04 7.51 14.70
N CYS A 926 -23.40 6.58 14.01
CA CYS A 926 -22.00 6.68 13.61
C CYS A 926 -21.82 7.57 12.37
N VAL A 927 -22.78 7.61 11.44
CA VAL A 927 -22.65 8.39 10.18
C VAL A 927 -22.59 9.90 10.37
N MET A 928 -22.98 10.42 11.55
CA MET A 928 -22.78 11.82 11.91
C MET A 928 -21.30 12.24 11.94
N CYS A 929 -20.43 11.28 12.24
CA CYS A 929 -19.00 11.51 12.40
C CYS A 929 -18.17 10.69 11.42
N HIS A 930 -18.63 9.52 11.00
CA HIS A 930 -17.87 8.57 10.20
C HIS A 930 -18.49 8.37 8.82
N ARG A 931 -17.68 7.87 7.87
CA ARG A 931 -18.19 7.31 6.62
C ARG A 931 -18.44 5.82 6.74
N ILE A 932 -19.62 5.38 6.31
CA ILE A 932 -20.04 3.97 6.17
C ILE A 932 -20.66 3.85 4.78
N GLU A 933 -20.10 2.98 3.92
CA GLU A 933 -20.56 2.82 2.52
C GLU A 933 -20.74 4.15 1.76
N ASP A 934 -19.76 5.05 1.93
CA ASP A 934 -19.76 6.41 1.35
C ASP A 934 -20.85 7.38 1.85
N GLN A 935 -21.65 6.96 2.83
CA GLN A 935 -22.58 7.82 3.55
C GLN A 935 -21.96 8.35 4.85
N GLY A 936 -22.32 9.58 5.23
CA GLY A 936 -21.85 10.22 6.45
C GLY A 936 -20.81 11.31 6.20
N VAL A 937 -19.96 11.56 7.19
CA VAL A 937 -19.06 12.73 7.23
C VAL A 937 -17.61 12.30 7.49
N ASP A 938 -16.66 12.99 6.87
CA ASP A 938 -15.23 12.80 7.15
C ASP A 938 -14.79 13.62 8.38
N TYR A 939 -15.26 13.22 9.56
CA TYR A 939 -14.85 13.79 10.85
C TYR A 939 -14.09 12.76 11.71
N GLY A 940 -14.47 11.49 11.65
CA GLY A 940 -13.78 10.33 12.18
C GLY A 940 -13.22 9.45 11.06
N PRO A 941 -12.48 8.37 11.40
CA PRO A 941 -11.98 7.40 10.42
C PRO A 941 -13.11 6.75 9.64
N SER A 942 -12.86 6.43 8.36
CA SER A 942 -13.78 5.58 7.60
C SER A 942 -13.92 4.22 8.28
N LEU A 943 -15.15 3.73 8.40
CA LEU A 943 -15.42 2.44 9.02
C LEU A 943 -15.46 1.29 8.00
N ARG A 944 -15.23 1.58 6.71
CA ARG A 944 -15.15 0.57 5.66
C ARG A 944 -14.02 -0.42 5.95
N ASN A 945 -14.32 -1.72 5.91
CA ASN A 945 -13.39 -2.82 6.24
C ASN A 945 -12.71 -2.73 7.60
N TRP A 946 -13.20 -1.89 8.51
CA TRP A 946 -12.51 -1.65 9.77
C TRP A 946 -12.44 -2.94 10.59
N VAL A 947 -13.55 -3.65 10.77
CA VAL A 947 -13.60 -4.91 11.53
C VAL A 947 -12.72 -5.99 10.90
N LYS A 948 -12.71 -6.13 9.56
CA LYS A 948 -11.85 -7.09 8.86
C LYS A 948 -10.36 -6.80 9.08
N ASN A 949 -9.99 -5.52 9.10
CA ASN A 949 -8.60 -5.10 9.22
C ASN A 949 -8.09 -5.12 10.68
N GLN A 950 -8.93 -4.69 11.62
CA GLN A 950 -8.53 -4.39 13.01
C GLN A 950 -9.04 -5.41 14.03
N GLY A 951 -9.99 -6.27 13.66
CA GLY A 951 -10.61 -7.26 14.54
C GLY A 951 -11.83 -6.75 15.31
N GLU A 952 -12.63 -7.69 15.81
CA GLU A 952 -13.92 -7.44 16.47
C GLU A 952 -13.77 -6.78 17.84
N GLU A 953 -12.88 -7.30 18.68
CA GLU A 953 -12.66 -6.78 20.03
C GLU A 953 -12.17 -5.32 19.99
N ARG A 954 -11.24 -5.02 19.09
CA ARG A 954 -10.71 -3.66 18.93
C ARG A 954 -11.79 -2.70 18.44
N PHE A 955 -12.72 -3.16 17.60
CA PHE A 955 -13.83 -2.34 17.11
C PHE A 955 -14.74 -1.94 18.26
N LEU A 956 -15.15 -2.90 19.08
CA LEU A 956 -15.99 -2.64 20.23
C LEU A 956 -15.28 -1.77 21.27
N ARG A 957 -14.01 -2.07 21.58
CA ARG A 957 -13.17 -1.28 22.49
C ARG A 957 -13.11 0.19 22.08
N ALA A 958 -12.89 0.48 20.79
CA ALA A 958 -12.84 1.84 20.27
C ALA A 958 -14.16 2.62 20.39
N ILE A 959 -15.30 1.94 20.56
CA ILE A 959 -16.62 2.57 20.74
C ILE A 959 -16.95 2.74 22.23
N VAL A 960 -16.62 1.73 23.04
CA VAL A 960 -16.84 1.72 24.49
C VAL A 960 -15.91 2.72 25.17
N ASP A 961 -14.62 2.70 24.85
CA ASP A 961 -13.62 3.65 25.33
C ASP A 961 -12.87 4.30 24.14
N PRO A 962 -13.44 5.36 23.54
CA PRO A 962 -12.81 6.02 22.39
C PRO A 962 -11.51 6.74 22.71
N SER A 963 -11.14 6.90 23.99
CA SER A 963 -9.89 7.55 24.40
C SER A 963 -8.76 6.57 24.72
N ASP A 964 -9.05 5.26 24.83
CA ASP A 964 -8.04 4.20 25.00
C ASP A 964 -7.01 4.24 23.86
N GLU A 965 -7.49 4.40 22.63
CA GLU A 965 -6.65 4.60 21.45
C GLU A 965 -7.31 5.55 20.45
N ILE A 966 -6.64 6.65 20.12
CA ILE A 966 -7.11 7.60 19.11
C ILE A 966 -6.41 7.32 17.79
N ALA A 967 -7.21 7.03 16.75
CA ALA A 967 -6.70 6.81 15.40
C ALA A 967 -5.79 7.95 14.93
N HIS A 968 -4.69 7.62 14.26
CA HIS A 968 -3.73 8.60 13.79
C HIS A 968 -4.39 9.66 12.89
N GLY A 969 -4.04 10.93 13.11
CA GLY A 969 -4.65 12.06 12.42
C GLY A 969 -6.04 12.47 12.92
N TYR A 970 -6.60 11.82 13.94
CA TYR A 970 -7.90 12.20 14.54
C TYR A 970 -7.77 12.74 15.97
N SER A 971 -6.55 13.07 16.42
CA SER A 971 -6.32 13.74 17.70
C SER A 971 -7.04 15.08 17.77
N GLY A 972 -7.87 15.26 18.79
CA GLY A 972 -8.65 16.48 18.98
C GLY A 972 -7.82 17.66 19.46
N SER A 973 -8.29 18.86 19.15
CA SER A 973 -7.77 20.13 19.66
C SER A 973 -8.90 21.00 20.21
N VAL A 974 -8.53 21.92 21.10
CA VAL A 974 -9.37 23.02 21.57
C VAL A 974 -8.79 24.35 21.07
N VAL A 975 -9.63 25.16 20.43
CA VAL A 975 -9.32 26.54 20.06
C VAL A 975 -10.06 27.45 21.03
N ARG A 976 -9.33 28.18 21.86
CA ARG A 976 -9.92 29.16 22.79
C ARG A 976 -9.94 30.54 22.17
N LEU A 977 -11.08 31.23 22.30
CA LEU A 977 -11.27 32.56 21.74
C LEU A 977 -10.90 33.66 22.73
N ARG A 978 -10.37 34.79 22.24
CA ARG A 978 -10.01 35.95 23.08
C ARG A 978 -11.20 36.62 23.74
N GLN A 979 -12.37 36.58 23.10
CA GLN A 979 -13.61 37.18 23.61
C GLN A 979 -14.43 36.20 24.47
N GLY A 980 -13.85 35.06 24.84
CA GLY A 980 -14.53 33.97 25.54
C GLY A 980 -15.07 32.93 24.57
N GLY A 981 -15.12 31.69 25.06
CA GLY A 981 -15.67 30.53 24.36
C GLY A 981 -14.65 29.65 23.64
N GLU A 982 -15.12 28.45 23.27
CA GLU A 982 -14.26 27.34 22.87
C GLU A 982 -14.82 26.54 21.68
N ILE A 983 -13.91 26.02 20.86
CA ILE A 983 -14.22 25.18 19.71
C ILE A 983 -13.37 23.91 19.81
N HIS A 984 -14.03 22.77 19.96
CA HIS A 984 -13.45 21.43 19.91
C HIS A 984 -13.53 20.90 18.48
N GLY A 985 -12.46 20.25 18.03
CA GLY A 985 -12.43 19.69 16.69
C GLY A 985 -11.05 19.30 16.21
N LEU A 986 -10.99 18.93 14.93
CA LEU A 986 -9.76 18.68 14.20
C LEU A 986 -9.27 20.01 13.64
N VAL A 987 -8.12 20.48 14.11
CA VAL A 987 -7.47 21.66 13.53
C VAL A 987 -6.84 21.25 12.20
N LEU A 988 -7.41 21.74 11.11
CA LEU A 988 -6.95 21.50 9.76
C LEU A 988 -5.80 22.45 9.38
N SER A 989 -5.78 23.66 9.97
CA SER A 989 -4.73 24.66 9.81
C SER A 989 -4.62 25.54 11.06
N THR A 990 -3.40 25.78 11.53
CA THR A 990 -3.10 26.75 12.59
C THR A 990 -2.66 28.12 12.06
N SER A 991 -2.52 28.25 10.73
CA SER A 991 -2.24 29.54 10.09
C SER A 991 -3.44 30.48 10.21
N ASP A 992 -3.32 31.70 9.74
CA ASP A 992 -4.45 32.63 9.69
C ASP A 992 -5.25 32.43 8.40
N PRO A 993 -6.59 32.27 8.42
CA PRO A 993 -7.40 31.95 9.60
C PRO A 993 -7.16 30.52 10.08
N VAL A 994 -7.32 30.28 11.38
CA VAL A 994 -7.28 28.94 11.97
C VAL A 994 -8.49 28.17 11.43
N ILE A 995 -8.27 27.01 10.83
CA ILE A 995 -9.34 26.19 10.27
C ILE A 995 -9.57 25.01 11.19
N ILE A 996 -10.78 24.91 11.73
CA ILE A 996 -11.18 23.82 12.63
C ILE A 996 -12.44 23.15 12.11
N GLN A 997 -12.43 21.83 12.04
CA GLN A 997 -13.59 21.00 11.73
C GLN A 997 -14.13 20.43 13.05
N SER A 998 -15.36 20.75 13.39
CA SER A 998 -16.06 20.25 14.58
C SER A 998 -17.01 19.10 14.23
N GLN A 999 -17.65 18.53 15.26
CA GLN A 999 -18.61 17.44 15.13
C GLN A 999 -19.67 17.72 14.05
N GLY A 1000 -20.08 16.68 13.32
CA GLY A 1000 -20.96 16.81 12.15
C GLY A 1000 -20.27 17.35 10.89
N GLY A 1001 -18.95 17.55 10.94
CA GLY A 1001 -18.14 18.05 9.83
C GLY A 1001 -18.22 19.55 9.61
N THR A 1002 -18.72 20.31 10.59
CA THR A 1002 -18.82 21.76 10.49
C THR A 1002 -17.43 22.38 10.48
N VAL A 1003 -17.05 23.04 9.38
CA VAL A 1003 -15.76 23.74 9.27
C VAL A 1003 -15.93 25.22 9.57
N GLN A 1004 -15.16 25.75 10.52
CA GLN A 1004 -15.09 27.16 10.84
C GLN A 1004 -13.69 27.71 10.50
N MET A 1005 -13.66 28.88 9.85
CA MET A 1005 -12.44 29.67 9.66
C MET A 1005 -12.42 30.76 10.74
N VAL A 1006 -11.53 30.61 11.73
CA VAL A 1006 -11.41 31.52 12.87
C VAL A 1006 -10.24 32.47 12.63
N PRO A 1007 -10.47 33.80 12.52
CA PRO A 1007 -9.39 34.76 12.34
C PRO A 1007 -8.36 34.66 13.47
N ALA A 1008 -7.06 34.58 13.15
CA ALA A 1008 -6.02 34.40 14.17
C ALA A 1008 -6.05 35.44 15.32
N PRO A 1009 -6.36 36.74 15.10
CA PRO A 1009 -6.54 37.73 16.16
C PRO A 1009 -7.67 37.41 17.14
N LYS A 1010 -8.66 36.60 16.74
CA LYS A 1010 -9.74 36.13 17.63
C LYS A 1010 -9.32 34.90 18.43
N VAL A 1011 -8.25 34.21 18.04
CA VAL A 1011 -7.70 33.05 18.75
C VAL A 1011 -6.77 33.50 19.87
N ARG A 1012 -7.00 32.96 21.08
CA ARG A 1012 -6.12 33.11 22.23
C ARG A 1012 -5.02 32.06 22.18
N GLU A 1013 -5.41 30.79 22.09
CA GLU A 1013 -4.52 29.62 22.07
C GLU A 1013 -5.18 28.43 21.38
N VAL A 1014 -4.35 27.50 20.92
CA VAL A 1014 -4.77 26.20 20.35
C VAL A 1014 -4.00 25.12 21.10
N GLU A 1015 -4.72 24.21 21.75
CA GLU A 1015 -4.13 23.17 22.60
C GLU A 1015 -4.65 21.78 22.23
N PRO A 1016 -3.91 20.70 22.49
CA PRO A 1016 -4.44 19.34 22.40
C PRO A 1016 -5.64 19.17 23.34
N LEU A 1017 -6.69 18.49 22.88
CA LEU A 1017 -7.88 18.22 23.71
C LEU A 1017 -7.60 17.23 24.85
N GLY A 1018 -6.57 16.38 24.70
CA GLY A 1018 -6.16 15.38 25.71
C GLY A 1018 -7.08 14.16 25.83
N ARG A 1019 -8.13 14.06 25.00
CA ARG A 1019 -9.07 12.94 24.90
C ARG A 1019 -9.67 12.85 23.50
N SER A 1020 -10.45 11.81 23.24
CA SER A 1020 -11.12 11.61 21.96
C SER A 1020 -12.20 12.66 21.66
N LEU A 1021 -12.36 12.98 20.36
CA LEU A 1021 -13.50 13.74 19.82
C LEU A 1021 -14.73 12.84 19.56
N MET A 1022 -14.53 11.52 19.53
CA MET A 1022 -15.60 10.56 19.36
C MET A 1022 -16.40 10.46 20.67
N LEU A 1023 -17.73 10.47 20.54
CA LEU A 1023 -18.62 10.21 21.66
C LEU A 1023 -18.56 8.73 22.05
N SER A 1024 -18.55 8.43 23.34
CA SER A 1024 -18.63 7.04 23.82
C SER A 1024 -19.99 6.43 23.51
N ALA A 1025 -20.07 5.10 23.56
CA ALA A 1025 -21.32 4.36 23.42
C ALA A 1025 -22.43 4.89 24.35
N ASP A 1026 -22.13 5.19 25.61
CA ASP A 1026 -23.07 5.78 26.56
C ASP A 1026 -23.61 7.14 26.09
N GLN A 1027 -22.74 8.00 25.58
CA GLN A 1027 -23.13 9.32 25.05
C GLN A 1027 -23.98 9.22 23.77
N LEU A 1028 -23.80 8.16 22.99
CA LEU A 1028 -24.60 7.86 21.80
C LEU A 1028 -25.91 7.14 22.15
N GLY A 1029 -26.11 6.73 23.41
CA GLY A 1029 -27.25 5.92 23.84
C GLY A 1029 -27.24 4.53 23.19
N LEU A 1030 -26.06 3.94 23.00
CA LEU A 1030 -25.87 2.57 22.51
C LEU A 1030 -25.75 1.63 23.72
N GLY A 1031 -26.64 0.63 23.81
CA GLY A 1031 -26.55 -0.44 24.79
C GLY A 1031 -25.69 -1.61 24.33
N ALA A 1032 -25.48 -2.60 25.19
CA ALA A 1032 -24.71 -3.81 24.88
C ALA A 1032 -25.23 -4.55 23.63
N GLN A 1033 -26.55 -4.69 23.49
CA GLN A 1033 -27.15 -5.32 22.31
C GLN A 1033 -26.97 -4.49 21.04
N ASP A 1034 -27.05 -3.15 21.12
CA ASP A 1034 -26.78 -2.29 19.95
C ASP A 1034 -25.34 -2.46 19.45
N LEU A 1035 -24.39 -2.65 20.36
CA LEU A 1035 -22.98 -2.86 20.02
C LEU A 1035 -22.74 -4.23 19.36
N ALA A 1036 -23.41 -5.29 19.85
CA ALA A 1036 -23.38 -6.61 19.21
C ALA A 1036 -24.03 -6.59 17.82
N ASP A 1037 -25.18 -5.93 17.69
CA ASP A 1037 -25.88 -5.72 16.42
C ASP A 1037 -25.00 -4.92 15.43
N LEU A 1038 -24.39 -3.83 15.89
CA LEU A 1038 -23.47 -3.00 15.10
C LEU A 1038 -22.27 -3.81 14.60
N LEU A 1039 -21.64 -4.60 15.48
CA LEU A 1039 -20.54 -5.49 15.09
C LEU A 1039 -20.99 -6.48 14.01
N ALA A 1040 -22.17 -7.10 14.16
CA ALA A 1040 -22.74 -8.01 13.16
C ALA A 1040 -22.95 -7.31 11.80
N TYR A 1041 -23.49 -6.08 11.78
CA TYR A 1041 -23.64 -5.29 10.56
C TYR A 1041 -22.29 -4.95 9.92
N MET A 1042 -21.33 -4.44 10.70
CA MET A 1042 -20.02 -4.05 10.18
C MET A 1042 -19.25 -5.22 9.55
N LYS A 1043 -19.48 -6.45 10.03
CA LYS A 1043 -18.94 -7.68 9.41
C LYS A 1043 -19.53 -7.99 8.03
N THR A 1044 -20.73 -7.47 7.72
CA THR A 1044 -21.36 -7.62 6.39
C THR A 1044 -20.78 -6.67 5.35
N LEU A 1045 -20.11 -5.60 5.78
CA LEU A 1045 -19.65 -4.54 4.88
C LEU A 1045 -18.38 -4.93 4.09
N PRO A 1046 -18.28 -4.54 2.80
CA PRO A 1046 -17.21 -4.95 1.90
C PRO A 1046 -15.92 -4.12 1.95
#